data_AF-A0A1B9FVB6-F1
#
_entry.id   AF-A0A1B9FVB6-F1
#
_cell.length_a   1.000
_cell.length_b   1.000
_cell.length_c   1.000
_cell.angle_alpha   90.00
_cell.angle_beta   90.00
_cell.angle_gamma   90.00
#
_symmetry.space_group_name_H-M   'P 1'
#
loop_
_entity.id
_entity.type
_entity.pdbx_description
1 polymer ?
#
loop_
_entity_poly.entity_id
_entity_poly.type
_entity_poly.pdbx_seq_one_letter_code
_entity_poly.pdbx_strand_id
1 'polypeptide(L)'
;MSSLSFHNDKPISPSAHPLDPLTAEEIRAAVAAVRTFLATHEHVGKPLVKPLFNSISLREPPKYAVLRWSGLFDEQDLEAAGSSGTEPLKRQADVHLICPVSSQSFEGVVDLPSNLAGQKQTQATVSVWTPLHELIQPSLQTEELIWAEEICQKDEKVRLACEAIGIKQSDIAVDGWCIGIDERYPGRRLQQCFIFARLRPNDNLYAHPCDFIPVIDSHTGEVLTIDYPHKNQGEGEAHPPSSAEAHAAKAPRERFAPPMSGQNYLPEQIALDDPDFKVRDTLKPLHVVQPEGVSYSLDGRVLSWQNWKVHIGFEFREGLVLSNITYNDGAKGTRPVFYRLSVAEMVVPYAKTIFPHHRKQAFDTGEYGVGALANSLALGCDCLGSITYLDADFVTRAGGIETIKSAICIHEEDAGILHKHTDFRDNRAHVARNRKLVISSICTVANYEYGFYFNFSLDGSVELEVKATGIVNAYALAPGELRDPSHEVEVAPRIAAQHHQHLFSLRVDPMIDGLRNQVVQVDSVPDEEDVGSDSNFYGNGFKTVKTLFKSSSQSVSNADAAKARVWAIENPNKQHFSTGGNISYKIVSKDMPPMLAKPGSIVWNRAPFARQNMFVTAYSDDEKFPSEVHINQNPGGPDFGSQQWINRDDDIVNKDIVCWPCFGVTHISRPEDWPIMPVEILRVHLKPSGFFDRNPGLDVPSSADSKSRYANEAFTKEDQNNQVKGNGSCG
;
A
#
# COMPACT_ATOMS: atom_id res chain seq x y z
N MET A 1 -43.75 20.56 -38.01
CA MET A 1 -43.36 19.92 -36.74
C MET A 1 -42.86 18.53 -37.08
N SER A 2 -41.56 18.40 -37.33
CA SER A 2 -40.92 17.14 -37.75
C SER A 2 -40.30 16.45 -36.55
N SER A 3 -40.66 15.19 -36.35
CA SER A 3 -40.00 14.25 -35.44
C SER A 3 -38.59 13.94 -35.95
N LEU A 4 -37.57 14.22 -35.14
CA LEU A 4 -36.22 13.71 -35.33
C LEU A 4 -35.93 12.69 -34.23
N SER A 5 -35.93 11.42 -34.63
CA SER A 5 -35.43 10.30 -33.85
C SER A 5 -33.89 10.35 -33.83
N PHE A 6 -33.30 10.54 -32.65
CA PHE A 6 -31.87 10.30 -32.46
C PHE A 6 -31.65 8.79 -32.39
N HIS A 7 -31.22 8.21 -33.53
CA HIS A 7 -30.56 6.91 -33.53
C HIS A 7 -29.24 7.05 -32.78
N ASN A 8 -29.16 6.35 -31.65
CA ASN A 8 -27.97 6.27 -30.82
C ASN A 8 -27.11 5.12 -31.34
N ASP A 9 -26.49 5.30 -32.50
CA ASP A 9 -25.38 4.45 -32.94
C ASP A 9 -24.16 4.83 -32.10
N LYS A 10 -24.11 4.33 -30.86
CA LYS A 10 -22.86 4.34 -30.09
C LYS A 10 -21.85 3.47 -30.84
N PRO A 11 -20.66 4.00 -31.19
CA PRO A 11 -19.60 3.17 -31.72
C PRO A 11 -19.28 2.08 -30.70
N ILE A 12 -18.99 0.90 -31.24
CA ILE A 12 -18.39 -0.25 -30.54
C ILE A 12 -17.34 0.26 -29.57
N SER A 13 -17.42 -0.19 -28.30
CA SER A 13 -16.47 0.11 -27.22
C SER A 13 -15.03 0.23 -27.76
N PRO A 14 -14.28 1.30 -27.44
CA PRO A 14 -12.84 1.28 -27.67
C PRO A 14 -12.27 0.01 -27.03
N SER A 15 -11.34 -0.66 -27.71
CA SER A 15 -10.77 -1.93 -27.24
C SER A 15 -10.28 -1.78 -25.80
N ALA A 16 -10.69 -2.67 -24.90
CA ALA A 16 -10.24 -2.65 -23.52
C ALA A 16 -8.70 -2.69 -23.47
N HIS A 17 -8.09 -1.90 -22.58
CA HIS A 17 -6.65 -2.01 -22.38
C HIS A 17 -6.37 -3.38 -21.70
N PRO A 18 -5.33 -4.14 -22.09
CA PRO A 18 -5.14 -5.50 -21.56
C PRO A 18 -4.97 -5.56 -20.04
N LEU A 19 -4.48 -4.47 -19.45
CA LEU A 19 -4.29 -4.29 -18.01
C LEU A 19 -5.51 -3.68 -17.28
N ASP A 20 -6.61 -3.40 -17.96
CA ASP A 20 -7.82 -2.91 -17.28
C ASP A 20 -8.28 -3.95 -16.25
N PRO A 21 -8.64 -3.56 -15.00
CA PRO A 21 -9.22 -4.47 -14.04
C PRO A 21 -10.42 -5.23 -14.63
N LEU A 22 -10.75 -6.38 -14.05
CA LEU A 22 -11.92 -7.13 -14.48
C LEU A 22 -13.17 -6.28 -14.29
N THR A 23 -14.01 -6.25 -15.31
CA THR A 23 -15.33 -5.62 -15.22
C THR A 23 -16.29 -6.49 -14.40
N ALA A 24 -17.36 -5.90 -13.86
CA ALA A 24 -18.45 -6.66 -13.25
C ALA A 24 -19.01 -7.79 -14.14
N GLU A 25 -19.00 -7.63 -15.47
CA GLU A 25 -19.43 -8.66 -16.42
C GLU A 25 -18.43 -9.83 -16.51
N GLU A 26 -17.13 -9.53 -16.55
CA GLU A 26 -16.07 -10.53 -16.53
C GLU A 26 -16.04 -11.31 -15.22
N ILE A 27 -16.22 -10.64 -14.08
CA ILE A 27 -16.31 -11.30 -12.77
C ILE A 27 -17.53 -12.24 -12.72
N ARG A 28 -18.71 -11.80 -13.19
CA ARG A 28 -19.90 -12.68 -13.28
C ARG A 28 -19.65 -13.88 -14.19
N ALA A 29 -18.96 -13.69 -15.32
CA ALA A 29 -18.61 -14.76 -16.23
C ALA A 29 -17.66 -15.77 -15.56
N ALA A 30 -16.66 -15.30 -14.80
CA ALA A 30 -15.78 -16.15 -14.01
C ALA A 30 -16.53 -16.95 -12.94
N VAL A 31 -17.42 -16.31 -12.18
CA VAL A 31 -18.28 -16.99 -11.19
C VAL A 31 -19.12 -18.09 -11.85
N ALA A 32 -19.74 -17.80 -12.99
CA ALA A 32 -20.55 -18.77 -13.73
C ALA A 32 -19.72 -19.96 -14.24
N ALA A 33 -18.51 -19.69 -14.76
CA ALA A 33 -17.59 -20.73 -15.23
C ALA A 33 -17.15 -21.64 -14.08
N VAL A 34 -16.77 -21.07 -12.93
CA VAL A 34 -16.35 -21.83 -11.74
C VAL A 34 -17.50 -22.67 -11.20
N ARG A 35 -18.71 -22.10 -11.05
CA ARG A 35 -19.88 -22.88 -10.60
C ARG A 35 -20.20 -24.03 -11.55
N THR A 36 -20.10 -23.80 -12.85
CA THR A 36 -20.31 -24.86 -13.86
C THR A 36 -19.25 -25.94 -13.74
N PHE A 37 -17.98 -25.56 -13.65
CA PHE A 37 -16.85 -26.48 -13.47
C PHE A 37 -17.04 -27.35 -12.24
N LEU A 38 -17.40 -26.74 -11.10
CA LEU A 38 -17.66 -27.45 -9.85
C LEU A 38 -18.81 -28.45 -9.97
N ALA A 39 -19.84 -28.14 -10.76
CA ALA A 39 -21.00 -29.00 -10.94
C ALA A 39 -20.78 -30.15 -11.94
N THR A 40 -19.87 -30.00 -12.91
CA THR A 40 -19.71 -30.94 -14.02
C THR A 40 -18.46 -31.83 -13.94
N HIS A 41 -17.47 -31.46 -13.13
CA HIS A 41 -16.23 -32.23 -12.99
C HIS A 41 -16.23 -33.05 -11.70
N GLU A 42 -15.64 -34.24 -11.74
CA GLU A 42 -15.35 -35.02 -10.55
C GLU A 42 -14.21 -34.36 -9.77
N HIS A 43 -14.41 -34.17 -8.46
CA HIS A 43 -13.40 -33.59 -7.58
C HIS A 43 -12.76 -34.68 -6.74
N VAL A 44 -11.44 -34.69 -6.70
CA VAL A 44 -10.69 -35.59 -5.81
C VAL A 44 -10.72 -35.00 -4.40
N GLY A 45 -11.14 -35.79 -3.42
CA GLY A 45 -11.13 -35.40 -2.01
C GLY A 45 -12.52 -35.22 -1.41
N LYS A 46 -12.65 -34.29 -0.47
CA LYS A 46 -13.89 -34.05 0.27
C LYS A 46 -14.92 -33.30 -0.61
N PRO A 47 -16.23 -33.49 -0.37
CA PRO A 47 -17.28 -32.77 -1.11
C PRO A 47 -17.12 -31.25 -1.06
N LEU A 48 -17.19 -30.59 -2.22
CA LEU A 48 -17.14 -29.14 -2.36
C LEU A 48 -18.54 -28.53 -2.16
N VAL A 49 -19.02 -28.59 -0.91
CA VAL A 49 -20.35 -28.12 -0.55
C VAL A 49 -20.28 -26.67 -0.07
N LYS A 50 -21.16 -25.82 -0.62
CA LYS A 50 -21.23 -24.37 -0.33
C LYS A 50 -19.89 -23.64 -0.51
N PRO A 51 -19.29 -23.71 -1.72
CA PRO A 51 -18.07 -22.98 -2.01
C PRO A 51 -18.29 -21.47 -1.86
N LEU A 52 -17.31 -20.79 -1.28
CA LEU A 52 -17.28 -19.34 -1.09
C LEU A 52 -16.14 -18.75 -1.91
N PHE A 53 -16.44 -17.74 -2.71
CA PHE A 53 -15.41 -16.98 -3.40
C PHE A 53 -14.62 -16.16 -2.38
N ASN A 54 -13.30 -16.16 -2.51
CA ASN A 54 -12.41 -15.33 -1.71
C ASN A 54 -11.97 -14.12 -2.50
N SER A 55 -11.45 -14.33 -3.72
CA SER A 55 -11.15 -13.25 -4.66
C SER A 55 -11.30 -13.73 -6.10
N ILE A 56 -11.61 -12.79 -6.99
CA ILE A 56 -11.51 -12.93 -8.45
C ILE A 56 -10.86 -11.65 -8.94
N SER A 57 -9.63 -11.72 -9.45
CA SER A 57 -8.90 -10.55 -9.95
C SER A 57 -8.25 -10.84 -11.29
N LEU A 58 -7.84 -9.77 -12.00
CA LEU A 58 -7.18 -9.88 -13.29
C LEU A 58 -5.87 -10.65 -13.12
N ARG A 59 -5.74 -11.79 -13.79
CA ARG A 59 -4.43 -12.35 -14.06
C ARG A 59 -3.79 -11.50 -15.15
N GLU A 60 -2.95 -10.54 -14.74
CA GLU A 60 -2.31 -9.62 -15.70
C GLU A 60 -1.64 -10.44 -16.82
N PRO A 61 -1.84 -10.08 -18.11
CA PRO A 61 -1.17 -10.76 -19.21
C PRO A 61 0.36 -10.60 -19.11
N PRO A 62 1.15 -11.51 -19.72
CA PRO A 62 2.60 -11.41 -19.73
C PRO A 62 3.11 -10.04 -20.20
N LYS A 63 4.11 -9.47 -19.53
CA LYS A 63 4.64 -8.11 -19.83
C LYS A 63 4.97 -7.93 -21.30
N TYR A 64 5.71 -8.85 -21.89
CA TYR A 64 6.11 -8.75 -23.29
C TYR A 64 4.93 -8.83 -24.27
N ALA A 65 3.85 -9.56 -23.93
CA ALA A 65 2.64 -9.56 -24.74
C ALA A 65 1.92 -8.20 -24.70
N VAL A 66 1.86 -7.56 -23.52
CA VAL A 66 1.29 -6.22 -23.35
C VAL A 66 2.13 -5.17 -24.08
N LEU A 67 3.45 -5.23 -23.94
CA LEU A 67 4.36 -4.30 -24.61
C LEU A 67 4.27 -4.41 -26.15
N ARG A 68 4.21 -5.64 -26.67
CA ARG A 68 3.97 -5.90 -28.10
C ARG A 68 2.63 -5.34 -28.56
N TRP A 69 1.56 -5.54 -27.79
CA TRP A 69 0.24 -4.96 -28.06
C TRP A 69 0.27 -3.43 -28.06
N SER A 70 1.02 -2.83 -27.13
CA SER A 70 1.10 -1.37 -27.00
C SER A 70 1.85 -0.70 -28.14
N GLY A 71 2.71 -1.44 -28.86
CA GLY A 71 3.58 -0.92 -29.90
C GLY A 71 4.69 0.02 -29.41
N LEU A 72 4.97 0.04 -28.09
CA LEU A 72 6.00 0.89 -27.50
C LEU A 72 7.42 0.41 -27.82
N PHE A 73 7.59 -0.87 -28.08
CA PHE A 73 8.86 -1.52 -28.42
C PHE A 73 8.68 -2.35 -29.70
N ASP A 74 9.73 -2.42 -30.51
CA ASP A 74 9.77 -3.35 -31.64
C ASP A 74 10.16 -4.78 -31.18
N GLU A 75 10.06 -5.76 -32.09
CA GLU A 75 10.34 -7.15 -31.73
C GLU A 75 11.82 -7.38 -31.38
N GLN A 76 12.75 -6.60 -31.94
CA GLN A 76 14.17 -6.72 -31.60
C GLN A 76 14.45 -6.25 -30.17
N ASP A 77 13.81 -5.17 -29.73
CA ASP A 77 13.89 -4.70 -28.35
C ASP A 77 13.34 -5.73 -27.37
N LEU A 78 12.21 -6.37 -27.70
CA LEU A 78 11.58 -7.42 -26.88
C LEU A 78 12.42 -8.69 -26.81
N GLU A 79 12.92 -9.18 -27.94
CA GLU A 79 13.82 -10.35 -27.99
C GLU A 79 15.11 -10.09 -27.21
N ALA A 80 15.68 -8.88 -27.32
CA ALA A 80 16.90 -8.51 -26.59
C ALA A 80 16.68 -8.45 -25.07
N ALA A 81 15.46 -8.18 -24.61
CA ALA A 81 15.08 -8.21 -23.20
C ALA A 81 14.80 -9.63 -22.68
N GLY A 82 14.64 -10.61 -23.58
CA GLY A 82 14.40 -12.02 -23.25
C GLY A 82 13.00 -12.53 -23.55
N SER A 83 12.18 -11.79 -24.30
CA SER A 83 10.90 -12.31 -24.81
C SER A 83 11.13 -13.49 -25.75
N SER A 84 10.28 -14.52 -25.66
CA SER A 84 10.28 -15.63 -26.61
C SER A 84 9.55 -15.32 -27.92
N GLY A 85 8.84 -14.19 -28.01
CA GLY A 85 8.03 -13.83 -29.18
C GLY A 85 6.70 -14.55 -29.28
N THR A 86 6.41 -15.50 -28.37
CA THR A 86 5.30 -16.45 -28.52
C THR A 86 4.21 -16.31 -27.45
N GLU A 87 4.40 -15.43 -26.46
CA GLU A 87 3.48 -15.30 -25.35
C GLU A 87 2.14 -14.71 -25.83
N PRO A 88 1.02 -15.44 -25.71
CA PRO A 88 -0.27 -14.94 -26.16
C PRO A 88 -0.79 -13.88 -25.18
N LEU A 89 -1.33 -12.80 -25.73
CA LEU A 89 -2.12 -11.85 -24.95
C LEU A 89 -3.44 -12.52 -24.55
N LYS A 90 -3.58 -12.91 -23.27
CA LYS A 90 -4.77 -13.58 -22.73
C LYS A 90 -5.52 -12.69 -21.76
N ARG A 91 -6.85 -12.77 -21.79
CA ARG A 91 -7.70 -12.18 -20.75
C ARG A 91 -8.09 -13.28 -19.78
N GLN A 92 -7.54 -13.24 -18.57
CA GLN A 92 -7.70 -14.29 -17.57
C GLN A 92 -8.03 -13.71 -16.21
N ALA A 93 -8.71 -14.49 -15.38
CA ALA A 93 -8.95 -14.19 -13.98
C ALA A 93 -8.28 -15.23 -13.10
N ASP A 94 -7.52 -14.79 -12.10
CA ASP A 94 -7.14 -15.63 -10.96
C ASP A 94 -8.34 -15.70 -10.01
N VAL A 95 -8.65 -16.90 -9.52
CA VAL A 95 -9.80 -17.20 -8.65
C VAL A 95 -9.31 -17.91 -7.41
N HIS A 96 -9.61 -17.36 -6.23
CA HIS A 96 -9.41 -18.04 -4.96
C HIS A 96 -10.76 -18.46 -4.39
N LEU A 97 -10.86 -19.72 -3.97
CA LEU A 97 -12.09 -20.33 -3.46
C LEU A 97 -11.84 -21.03 -2.13
N ILE A 98 -12.77 -20.90 -1.19
CA ILE A 98 -12.75 -21.58 0.10
C ILE A 98 -13.97 -22.50 0.18
N CYS A 99 -13.77 -23.73 0.65
CA CYS A 99 -14.84 -24.70 0.91
C CYS A 99 -14.87 -25.04 2.41
N PRO A 100 -15.67 -24.34 3.23
CA PRO A 100 -15.65 -24.50 4.68
C PRO A 100 -15.95 -25.93 5.17
N VAL A 101 -16.88 -26.62 4.50
CA VAL A 101 -17.29 -28.00 4.86
C VAL A 101 -16.15 -29.00 4.72
N SER A 102 -15.31 -28.85 3.69
CA SER A 102 -14.13 -29.69 3.49
C SER A 102 -12.88 -29.16 4.19
N SER A 103 -12.91 -27.90 4.63
CA SER A 103 -11.74 -27.13 5.08
C SER A 103 -10.63 -27.09 4.01
N GLN A 104 -11.03 -27.09 2.73
CA GLN A 104 -10.12 -27.06 1.59
C GLN A 104 -10.28 -25.74 0.85
N SER A 105 -9.16 -25.17 0.42
CA SER A 105 -9.11 -23.97 -0.43
C SER A 105 -8.48 -24.30 -1.78
N PHE A 106 -8.76 -23.49 -2.79
CA PHE A 106 -8.34 -23.70 -4.17
C PHE A 106 -7.90 -22.40 -4.84
N GLU A 107 -6.94 -22.54 -5.74
CA GLU A 107 -6.61 -21.57 -6.79
C GLU A 107 -7.18 -22.07 -8.12
N GLY A 108 -7.65 -21.16 -8.94
CA GLY A 108 -8.05 -21.46 -10.31
C GLY A 108 -7.76 -20.30 -11.25
N VAL A 109 -7.63 -20.63 -12.54
CA VAL A 109 -7.53 -19.64 -13.61
C VAL A 109 -8.73 -19.82 -14.53
N VAL A 110 -9.39 -18.71 -14.85
CA VAL A 110 -10.50 -18.67 -15.81
C VAL A 110 -10.06 -17.91 -17.06
N ASP A 111 -10.09 -18.56 -18.21
CA ASP A 111 -9.99 -17.89 -19.51
C ASP A 111 -11.31 -17.15 -19.78
N LEU A 112 -11.24 -15.84 -19.99
CA LEU A 112 -12.40 -14.96 -20.17
C LEU A 112 -12.63 -14.62 -21.65
N PRO A 113 -13.89 -14.38 -22.06
CA PRO A 113 -14.16 -13.77 -23.35
C PRO A 113 -13.59 -12.35 -23.38
N SER A 114 -13.01 -11.95 -24.51
CA SER A 114 -12.41 -10.63 -24.65
C SER A 114 -12.44 -10.14 -26.08
N ASN A 115 -12.58 -8.82 -26.26
CA ASN A 115 -12.44 -8.13 -27.54
C ASN A 115 -10.99 -7.72 -27.86
N LEU A 116 -10.02 -8.11 -27.02
CA LEU A 116 -8.60 -7.92 -27.32
C LEU A 116 -8.24 -8.57 -28.66
N ALA A 117 -7.45 -7.88 -29.48
CA ALA A 117 -7.04 -8.39 -30.77
C ALA A 117 -6.33 -9.75 -30.64
N GLY A 118 -6.75 -10.73 -31.43
CA GLY A 118 -6.17 -12.10 -31.41
C GLY A 118 -6.80 -13.05 -30.37
N GLN A 119 -7.67 -12.57 -29.47
CA GLN A 119 -8.44 -13.43 -28.57
C GLN A 119 -9.57 -14.14 -29.32
N LYS A 120 -9.64 -15.47 -29.16
CA LYS A 120 -10.69 -16.33 -29.75
C LYS A 120 -11.67 -16.87 -28.70
N GLN A 121 -11.40 -16.61 -27.43
CA GLN A 121 -12.25 -17.09 -26.34
C GLN A 121 -13.60 -16.37 -26.42
N THR A 122 -14.68 -17.15 -26.53
CA THR A 122 -16.06 -16.61 -26.63
C THR A 122 -16.88 -16.88 -25.38
N GLN A 123 -16.40 -17.74 -24.47
CA GLN A 123 -17.07 -18.11 -23.23
C GLN A 123 -16.05 -18.22 -22.10
N ALA A 124 -16.47 -17.97 -20.86
CA ALA A 124 -15.58 -18.14 -19.73
C ALA A 124 -15.38 -19.63 -19.40
N THR A 125 -14.14 -20.09 -19.27
CA THR A 125 -13.81 -21.50 -18.96
C THR A 125 -12.69 -21.60 -17.93
N VAL A 126 -12.86 -22.48 -16.94
CA VAL A 126 -11.79 -22.82 -15.98
C VAL A 126 -10.71 -23.61 -16.71
N SER A 127 -9.48 -23.10 -16.73
CA SER A 127 -8.33 -23.71 -17.39
C SER A 127 -7.30 -24.28 -16.43
N VAL A 128 -7.24 -23.76 -15.20
CA VAL A 128 -6.41 -24.30 -14.12
C VAL A 128 -7.26 -24.42 -12.86
N TRP A 129 -7.05 -25.50 -12.10
CA TRP A 129 -7.71 -25.72 -10.81
C TRP A 129 -6.80 -26.54 -9.90
N THR A 130 -6.36 -25.94 -8.79
CA THR A 130 -5.34 -26.51 -7.90
C THR A 130 -5.79 -26.41 -6.44
N PRO A 131 -5.82 -27.51 -5.67
CA PRO A 131 -6.05 -27.45 -4.22
C PRO A 131 -4.84 -26.84 -3.52
N LEU A 132 -5.08 -25.95 -2.56
CA LEU A 132 -4.05 -25.38 -1.70
C LEU A 132 -3.59 -26.39 -0.63
N HIS A 133 -2.33 -26.26 -0.22
CA HIS A 133 -1.81 -27.01 0.92
C HIS A 133 -2.57 -26.65 2.21
N GLU A 134 -2.84 -27.62 3.08
CA GLU A 134 -3.74 -27.46 4.24
C GLU A 134 -3.32 -26.38 5.25
N LEU A 135 -2.01 -26.07 5.31
CA LEU A 135 -1.44 -25.05 6.18
C LEU A 135 -1.45 -23.64 5.58
N ILE A 136 -1.87 -23.49 4.33
CA ILE A 136 -1.88 -22.23 3.59
C ILE A 136 -3.33 -21.78 3.44
N GLN A 137 -3.61 -20.54 3.83
CA GLN A 137 -4.95 -19.99 3.82
C GLN A 137 -5.02 -18.78 2.87
N PRO A 138 -6.11 -18.60 2.11
CA PRO A 138 -6.38 -17.34 1.41
C PRO A 138 -6.57 -16.17 2.40
N SER A 139 -6.55 -14.94 1.91
CA SER A 139 -6.79 -13.73 2.70
C SER A 139 -8.14 -13.77 3.42
N LEU A 140 -8.30 -13.05 4.53
CA LEU A 140 -9.62 -12.81 5.14
C LEU A 140 -10.33 -11.68 4.41
N GLN A 141 -11.61 -11.87 4.12
CA GLN A 141 -12.45 -10.85 3.48
C GLN A 141 -13.35 -10.18 4.52
N THR A 142 -13.82 -8.96 4.25
CA THR A 142 -14.62 -8.15 5.18
C THR A 142 -15.84 -8.90 5.74
N GLU A 143 -16.55 -9.68 4.92
CA GLU A 143 -17.71 -10.45 5.40
C GLU A 143 -17.31 -11.55 6.41
N GLU A 144 -16.07 -12.05 6.34
CA GLU A 144 -15.53 -13.02 7.30
C GLU A 144 -15.13 -12.37 8.62
N LEU A 145 -14.72 -11.10 8.60
CA LEU A 145 -14.41 -10.31 9.80
C LEU A 145 -15.69 -9.93 10.55
N ILE A 146 -16.73 -9.49 9.83
CA ILE A 146 -18.06 -9.21 10.40
C ILE A 146 -18.64 -10.48 11.04
N TRP A 147 -18.46 -11.63 10.39
CA TRP A 147 -18.94 -12.89 10.95
C TRP A 147 -18.22 -13.30 12.25
N ALA A 148 -16.94 -12.94 12.42
CA ALA A 148 -16.21 -13.15 13.67
C ALA A 148 -16.84 -12.40 14.85
N GLU A 149 -17.30 -11.16 14.62
CA GLU A 149 -18.07 -10.40 15.60
C GLU A 149 -19.37 -11.10 15.96
N GLU A 150 -20.15 -11.55 14.96
CA GLU A 150 -21.41 -12.25 15.20
C GLU A 150 -21.23 -13.55 16.00
N ILE A 151 -20.15 -14.29 15.76
CA ILE A 151 -19.79 -15.50 16.52
C ILE A 151 -19.52 -15.12 17.98
N CYS A 152 -18.66 -14.13 18.21
CA CYS A 152 -18.29 -13.70 19.56
C CYS A 152 -19.49 -13.16 20.35
N GLN A 153 -20.43 -12.47 19.69
CA GLN A 153 -21.66 -11.96 20.32
C GLN A 153 -22.67 -13.05 20.71
N LYS A 154 -22.51 -14.29 20.22
CA LYS A 154 -23.43 -15.42 20.47
C LYS A 154 -22.81 -16.57 21.25
N ASP A 155 -21.48 -16.65 21.32
CA ASP A 155 -20.75 -17.76 21.93
C ASP A 155 -20.81 -17.76 23.47
N GLU A 156 -20.96 -18.94 24.07
CA GLU A 156 -21.08 -19.09 25.52
C GLU A 156 -19.75 -18.78 26.27
N LYS A 157 -18.60 -19.18 25.72
CA LYS A 157 -17.30 -18.91 26.36
C LYS A 157 -17.04 -17.41 26.39
N VAL A 158 -17.38 -16.70 25.30
CA VAL A 158 -17.25 -15.24 25.22
C VAL A 158 -18.22 -14.56 26.19
N ARG A 159 -19.46 -15.04 26.31
CA ARG A 159 -20.43 -14.53 27.30
C ARG A 159 -19.86 -14.59 28.72
N LEU A 160 -19.32 -15.75 29.12
CA LEU A 160 -18.72 -15.95 30.44
C LEU A 160 -17.50 -15.04 30.64
N ALA A 161 -16.69 -14.83 29.60
CA ALA A 161 -15.55 -13.91 29.66
C ALA A 161 -15.97 -12.44 29.81
N CYS A 162 -17.10 -12.02 29.21
CA CYS A 162 -17.69 -10.69 29.37
C CYS A 162 -18.25 -10.50 30.78
N GLU A 163 -19.00 -11.48 31.30
CA GLU A 163 -19.57 -11.45 32.66
C GLU A 163 -18.48 -11.33 33.73
N ALA A 164 -17.35 -12.02 33.54
CA ALA A 164 -16.21 -11.97 34.45
C ALA A 164 -15.57 -10.56 34.56
N ILE A 165 -15.82 -9.67 33.60
CA ILE A 165 -15.31 -8.29 33.60
C ILE A 165 -16.42 -7.25 33.68
N GLY A 166 -17.67 -7.66 33.92
CA GLY A 166 -18.81 -6.77 34.09
C GLY A 166 -19.32 -6.11 32.80
N ILE A 167 -19.02 -6.68 31.64
CA ILE A 167 -19.50 -6.18 30.33
C ILE A 167 -20.62 -7.09 29.83
N LYS A 168 -21.65 -6.52 29.20
CA LYS A 168 -22.67 -7.31 28.51
C LYS A 168 -22.12 -7.75 27.16
N GLN A 169 -22.33 -9.02 26.81
CA GLN A 169 -21.92 -9.55 25.51
C GLN A 169 -22.53 -8.78 24.32
N SER A 170 -23.73 -8.22 24.47
CA SER A 170 -24.36 -7.38 23.43
C SER A 170 -23.65 -6.05 23.17
N ASP A 171 -22.81 -5.62 24.09
CA ASP A 171 -22.17 -4.31 24.07
C ASP A 171 -20.72 -4.42 23.57
N ILE A 172 -20.30 -5.59 23.06
CA ILE A 172 -18.96 -5.79 22.51
C ILE A 172 -18.92 -5.46 21.01
N ALA A 173 -17.79 -4.88 20.59
CA ALA A 173 -17.33 -4.83 19.21
C ALA A 173 -16.10 -5.71 19.06
N VAL A 174 -15.87 -6.24 17.86
CA VAL A 174 -14.78 -7.20 17.60
C VAL A 174 -14.00 -6.84 16.34
N ASP A 175 -12.69 -6.66 16.52
CA ASP A 175 -11.75 -6.66 15.40
C ASP A 175 -11.23 -8.09 15.21
N GLY A 176 -11.78 -8.79 14.21
CA GLY A 176 -11.29 -10.10 13.77
C GLY A 176 -10.02 -9.94 12.94
N TRP A 177 -8.91 -10.51 13.40
CA TRP A 177 -7.61 -10.41 12.73
C TRP A 177 -7.15 -11.78 12.24
N CYS A 178 -6.38 -11.79 11.14
CA CYS A 178 -5.54 -12.94 10.81
C CYS A 178 -4.70 -13.31 12.03
N ILE A 179 -4.59 -14.61 12.30
CA ILE A 179 -3.89 -15.06 13.50
C ILE A 179 -2.36 -14.95 13.39
N GLY A 180 -1.83 -14.68 12.19
CA GLY A 180 -0.42 -14.90 11.89
C GLY A 180 -0.13 -16.40 11.96
N ILE A 181 0.51 -16.87 13.02
CA ILE A 181 0.78 -18.30 13.26
C ILE A 181 0.33 -18.66 14.67
N ASP A 182 -0.35 -19.79 14.80
CA ASP A 182 -0.70 -20.39 16.09
C ASP A 182 -0.51 -21.91 16.02
N GLU A 183 0.52 -22.40 16.70
CA GLU A 183 0.95 -23.80 16.68
C GLU A 183 -0.06 -24.75 17.33
N ARG A 184 -1.05 -24.24 18.09
CA ARG A 184 -2.02 -25.07 18.81
C ARG A 184 -3.08 -25.70 17.91
N TYR A 185 -3.35 -25.09 16.76
CA TYR A 185 -4.47 -25.46 15.88
C TYR A 185 -4.04 -25.61 14.42
N PRO A 186 -3.08 -26.52 14.11
CA PRO A 186 -2.58 -26.69 12.75
C PRO A 186 -3.70 -27.09 11.77
N GLY A 187 -3.66 -26.54 10.55
CA GLY A 187 -4.61 -26.83 9.48
C GLY A 187 -6.01 -26.22 9.64
N ARG A 188 -6.27 -25.47 10.72
CA ARG A 188 -7.49 -24.68 10.89
C ARG A 188 -7.32 -23.30 10.26
N ARG A 189 -8.41 -22.71 9.77
CA ARG A 189 -8.42 -21.32 9.28
C ARG A 189 -8.78 -20.41 10.44
N LEU A 190 -7.84 -19.64 10.95
CA LEU A 190 -7.96 -19.03 12.26
C LEU A 190 -8.10 -17.51 12.21
N GLN A 191 -8.92 -16.99 13.11
CA GLN A 191 -8.95 -15.57 13.46
C GLN A 191 -8.69 -15.40 14.95
N GLN A 192 -7.95 -14.35 15.31
CA GLN A 192 -7.89 -13.86 16.68
C GLN A 192 -8.78 -12.62 16.80
N CYS A 193 -9.59 -12.55 17.84
CA CYS A 193 -10.63 -11.53 17.98
C CYS A 193 -10.23 -10.56 19.10
N PHE A 194 -9.89 -9.32 18.75
CA PHE A 194 -9.69 -8.27 19.75
C PHE A 194 -11.05 -7.71 20.16
N ILE A 195 -11.38 -7.87 21.44
CA ILE A 195 -12.69 -7.49 21.98
C ILE A 195 -12.61 -6.10 22.59
N PHE A 196 -13.57 -5.26 22.25
CA PHE A 196 -13.74 -3.92 22.80
C PHE A 196 -15.16 -3.76 23.33
N ALA A 197 -15.35 -2.97 24.38
CA ALA A 197 -16.69 -2.57 24.80
C ALA A 197 -17.11 -1.27 24.08
N ARG A 198 -18.38 -1.18 23.70
CA ARG A 198 -19.01 0.05 23.20
C ARG A 198 -20.11 0.44 24.19
N LEU A 199 -19.80 1.40 25.07
CA LEU A 199 -20.65 1.69 26.22
C LEU A 199 -21.88 2.53 25.86
N ARG A 200 -21.85 3.22 24.71
CA ARG A 200 -22.97 3.95 24.12
C ARG A 200 -22.89 3.97 22.58
N PRO A 201 -23.98 4.33 21.87
CA PRO A 201 -23.92 4.51 20.41
C PRO A 201 -22.85 5.53 20.00
N ASN A 202 -22.07 5.20 18.98
CA ASN A 202 -20.96 6.00 18.41
C ASN A 202 -19.79 6.28 19.36
N ASP A 203 -19.69 5.56 20.48
CA ASP A 203 -18.53 5.62 21.37
C ASP A 203 -17.27 5.07 20.68
N ASN A 204 -16.11 5.64 21.02
CA ASN A 204 -14.82 5.14 20.58
C ASN A 204 -14.53 3.78 21.26
N LEU A 205 -14.86 2.69 20.58
CA LEU A 205 -14.67 1.32 21.09
C LEU A 205 -13.23 1.06 21.54
N TYR A 206 -12.23 1.63 20.87
CA TYR A 206 -10.82 1.43 21.19
C TYR A 206 -10.43 2.00 22.57
N ALA A 207 -11.24 2.87 23.15
CA ALA A 207 -11.07 3.36 24.51
C ALA A 207 -11.36 2.30 25.59
N HIS A 208 -11.98 1.19 25.20
CA HIS A 208 -12.45 0.17 26.12
C HIS A 208 -11.98 -1.24 25.72
N PRO A 209 -10.65 -1.47 25.54
CA PRO A 209 -10.14 -2.79 25.22
C PRO A 209 -10.46 -3.77 26.36
N CYS A 210 -11.05 -4.91 26.01
CA CYS A 210 -11.29 -5.99 26.95
C CYS A 210 -10.02 -6.81 27.17
N ASP A 211 -9.99 -7.53 28.27
CA ASP A 211 -8.80 -8.18 28.78
C ASP A 211 -8.61 -9.62 28.25
N PHE A 212 -9.25 -9.97 27.13
CA PHE A 212 -9.28 -11.34 26.61
C PHE A 212 -9.40 -11.38 25.09
N ILE A 213 -8.87 -12.44 24.48
CA ILE A 213 -8.75 -12.58 23.02
C ILE A 213 -9.27 -13.96 22.60
N PRO A 214 -10.51 -14.09 22.12
CA PRO A 214 -11.00 -15.32 21.54
C PRO A 214 -10.22 -15.72 20.28
N VAL A 215 -10.03 -17.01 20.07
CA VAL A 215 -9.52 -17.59 18.83
C VAL A 215 -10.61 -18.45 18.22
N ILE A 216 -10.96 -18.18 16.97
CA ILE A 216 -12.04 -18.86 16.26
C ILE A 216 -11.52 -19.62 15.04
N ASP A 217 -12.22 -20.69 14.69
CA ASP A 217 -12.09 -21.34 13.39
C ASP A 217 -13.09 -20.75 12.40
N SER A 218 -12.59 -20.05 11.39
CA SER A 218 -13.37 -19.38 10.35
C SER A 218 -13.92 -20.34 9.29
N HIS A 219 -13.67 -21.65 9.38
CA HIS A 219 -14.45 -22.63 8.61
C HIS A 219 -15.73 -23.06 9.33
N THR A 220 -15.67 -23.20 10.66
CA THR A 220 -16.73 -23.85 11.45
C THR A 220 -17.56 -22.87 12.28
N GLY A 221 -17.00 -21.69 12.57
CA GLY A 221 -17.55 -20.72 13.52
C GLY A 221 -17.35 -21.12 14.99
N GLU A 222 -16.49 -22.11 15.27
CA GLU A 222 -16.19 -22.57 16.62
C GLU A 222 -15.22 -21.60 17.32
N VAL A 223 -15.57 -21.15 18.53
CA VAL A 223 -14.62 -20.49 19.44
C VAL A 223 -13.74 -21.57 20.10
N LEU A 224 -12.50 -21.69 19.64
CA LEU A 224 -11.58 -22.75 20.07
C LEU A 224 -11.07 -22.50 21.50
N THR A 225 -10.59 -21.29 21.76
CA THR A 225 -10.05 -20.87 23.06
C THR A 225 -10.26 -19.38 23.30
N ILE A 226 -10.07 -18.95 24.55
CA ILE A 226 -9.94 -17.56 24.93
C ILE A 226 -8.58 -17.38 25.59
N ASP A 227 -7.71 -16.59 24.97
CA ASP A 227 -6.41 -16.24 25.53
C ASP A 227 -6.56 -15.06 26.50
N TYR A 228 -5.92 -15.17 27.67
CA TYR A 228 -5.92 -14.14 28.71
C TYR A 228 -4.49 -13.64 28.91
N PRO A 229 -4.03 -12.60 28.19
CA PRO A 229 -2.63 -12.20 28.19
C PRO A 229 -2.17 -11.81 29.60
N HIS A 230 -0.95 -12.16 29.99
CA HIS A 230 -0.45 -11.85 31.34
C HIS A 230 -0.15 -10.36 31.53
N LYS A 231 -0.07 -9.93 32.79
CA LYS A 231 0.35 -8.56 33.15
C LYS A 231 1.82 -8.34 32.81
N ASN A 232 2.19 -7.06 32.67
CA ASN A 232 3.57 -6.62 32.62
C ASN A 232 4.40 -7.13 33.81
N GLN A 233 5.68 -7.36 33.56
CA GLN A 233 6.62 -7.87 34.55
C GLN A 233 6.88 -6.83 35.65
N GLY A 234 6.71 -7.22 36.91
CA GLY A 234 7.19 -6.44 38.05
C GLY A 234 8.70 -6.56 38.28
N GLU A 235 9.27 -5.59 38.98
CA GLU A 235 10.70 -5.61 39.34
C GLU A 235 11.02 -6.86 40.18
N GLY A 236 11.97 -7.67 39.71
CA GLY A 236 12.35 -8.94 40.37
C GLY A 236 11.39 -10.11 40.14
N GLU A 237 10.29 -9.93 39.40
CA GLU A 237 9.38 -11.02 39.03
C GLU A 237 9.92 -11.83 37.84
N ALA A 238 9.46 -13.07 37.70
CA ALA A 238 9.75 -13.88 36.52
C ALA A 238 9.11 -13.26 35.27
N HIS A 239 9.76 -13.41 34.11
CA HIS A 239 9.19 -12.95 32.85
C HIS A 239 7.80 -13.59 32.58
N PRO A 240 6.81 -12.81 32.12
CA PRO A 240 5.55 -13.34 31.64
C PRO A 240 5.77 -14.34 30.49
N PRO A 241 4.88 -15.34 30.34
CA PRO A 241 4.94 -16.28 29.22
C PRO A 241 4.96 -15.60 27.86
N SER A 242 5.83 -16.08 26.97
CA SER A 242 5.93 -15.63 25.58
C SER A 242 5.57 -16.72 24.56
N SER A 243 5.18 -17.92 25.01
CA SER A 243 4.72 -19.03 24.17
C SER A 243 3.38 -19.60 24.65
N ALA A 244 2.67 -20.31 23.78
CA ALA A 244 1.41 -20.96 24.13
C ALA A 244 1.56 -21.98 25.27
N GLU A 245 2.61 -22.80 25.22
CA GLU A 245 2.91 -23.81 26.25
C GLU A 245 3.18 -23.15 27.60
N ALA A 246 4.03 -22.11 27.63
CA ALA A 246 4.34 -21.39 28.86
C ALA A 246 3.11 -20.65 29.40
N HIS A 247 2.24 -20.13 28.52
CA HIS A 247 0.99 -19.49 28.89
C HIS A 247 0.04 -20.50 29.55
N ALA A 248 -0.14 -21.68 28.94
CA ALA A 248 -0.99 -22.74 29.47
C ALA A 248 -0.48 -23.31 30.81
N ALA A 249 0.83 -23.29 31.05
CA ALA A 249 1.45 -23.74 32.30
C ALA A 249 1.32 -22.74 33.46
N LYS A 250 0.90 -21.50 33.20
CA LYS A 250 0.70 -20.47 34.24
C LYS A 250 -0.77 -20.40 34.64
N ALA A 251 -0.99 -20.02 35.90
CA ALA A 251 -2.33 -19.70 36.36
C ALA A 251 -2.89 -18.52 35.55
N PRO A 252 -4.17 -18.58 35.12
CA PRO A 252 -4.84 -17.45 34.51
C PRO A 252 -4.76 -16.23 35.45
N ARG A 253 -4.55 -15.04 34.88
CA ARG A 253 -4.58 -13.83 35.69
C ARG A 253 -6.00 -13.49 36.14
N GLU A 254 -6.09 -12.69 37.21
CA GLU A 254 -7.35 -12.08 37.60
C GLU A 254 -7.91 -11.22 36.46
N ARG A 255 -9.23 -11.32 36.28
CA ARG A 255 -9.99 -10.64 35.24
C ARG A 255 -10.34 -9.23 35.68
N PHE A 256 -10.35 -8.28 34.75
CA PHE A 256 -10.64 -6.88 35.08
C PHE A 256 -11.51 -6.21 34.03
N ALA A 257 -12.37 -5.30 34.49
CA ALA A 257 -13.19 -4.44 33.62
C ALA A 257 -12.31 -3.56 32.72
N PRO A 258 -12.70 -3.29 31.47
CA PRO A 258 -11.97 -2.37 30.60
C PRO A 258 -11.87 -0.96 31.23
N PRO A 259 -11.01 -0.07 30.73
CA PRO A 259 -11.11 1.35 31.04
C PRO A 259 -12.54 1.81 30.73
N MET A 260 -13.18 2.58 31.62
CA MET A 260 -14.59 3.00 31.45
C MET A 260 -14.74 4.49 31.10
N SER A 261 -13.64 5.25 31.10
CA SER A 261 -13.65 6.66 30.70
C SER A 261 -13.79 6.77 29.19
N GLY A 262 -14.76 7.55 28.70
CA GLY A 262 -14.86 7.89 27.29
C GLY A 262 -13.60 8.62 26.81
N GLN A 263 -13.07 8.22 25.66
CA GLN A 263 -11.94 8.87 24.98
C GLN A 263 -12.35 9.11 23.52
N ASN A 264 -13.35 9.98 23.34
CA ASN A 264 -14.02 10.19 22.06
C ASN A 264 -13.31 11.26 21.21
N TYR A 265 -13.37 11.12 19.88
CA TYR A 265 -12.86 12.10 18.93
C TYR A 265 -13.95 12.77 18.08
N LEU A 266 -15.16 12.19 18.04
CA LEU A 266 -16.30 12.80 17.34
C LEU A 266 -16.79 14.01 18.14
N PRO A 267 -16.93 15.22 17.54
CA PRO A 267 -17.33 16.42 18.25
C PRO A 267 -18.61 16.27 19.08
N GLU A 268 -19.61 15.59 18.53
CA GLU A 268 -20.89 15.31 19.19
C GLU A 268 -20.77 14.33 20.36
N GLN A 269 -19.76 13.45 20.36
CA GLN A 269 -19.48 12.55 21.48
C GLN A 269 -18.65 13.25 22.56
N ILE A 270 -17.65 14.05 22.17
CA ILE A 270 -16.86 14.84 23.12
C ILE A 270 -17.78 15.77 23.90
N ALA A 271 -18.74 16.43 23.23
CA ALA A 271 -19.69 17.32 23.89
C ALA A 271 -20.58 16.63 24.96
N LEU A 272 -20.74 15.30 24.91
CA LEU A 272 -21.42 14.53 25.96
C LEU A 272 -20.54 14.33 27.20
N ASP A 273 -19.22 14.22 27.01
CA ASP A 273 -18.24 13.97 28.08
C ASP A 273 -17.68 15.27 28.68
N ASP A 274 -17.55 16.32 27.85
CA ASP A 274 -17.10 17.67 28.18
C ASP A 274 -18.09 18.71 27.58
N PRO A 275 -19.08 19.18 28.37
CA PRO A 275 -20.06 20.16 27.90
C PRO A 275 -19.49 21.53 27.51
N ASP A 276 -18.25 21.84 27.91
CA ASP A 276 -17.57 23.09 27.55
C ASP A 276 -16.80 22.98 26.22
N PHE A 277 -16.71 21.78 25.64
CA PHE A 277 -16.05 21.55 24.36
C PHE A 277 -16.71 22.35 23.23
N LYS A 278 -15.88 23.01 22.42
CA LYS A 278 -16.30 23.75 21.23
C LYS A 278 -15.38 23.47 20.07
N VAL A 279 -15.97 23.11 18.93
CA VAL A 279 -15.27 23.06 17.65
C VAL A 279 -14.77 24.46 17.32
N ARG A 280 -13.54 24.55 16.79
CA ARG A 280 -12.93 25.83 16.41
C ARG A 280 -13.76 26.50 15.31
N ASP A 281 -14.17 27.74 15.54
CA ASP A 281 -14.91 28.60 14.61
C ASP A 281 -14.03 29.66 13.93
N THR A 282 -12.70 29.55 14.11
CA THR A 282 -11.72 30.53 13.63
C THR A 282 -11.11 30.21 12.26
N LEU A 283 -11.35 29.02 11.71
CA LEU A 283 -10.86 28.62 10.40
C LEU A 283 -11.72 29.23 9.29
N LYS A 284 -11.08 30.00 8.40
CA LYS A 284 -11.74 30.58 7.21
C LYS A 284 -11.74 29.56 6.07
N PRO A 285 -12.77 29.53 5.21
CA PRO A 285 -12.81 28.65 4.06
C PRO A 285 -11.61 28.83 3.11
N LEU A 286 -11.10 27.71 2.57
CA LEU A 286 -10.11 27.66 1.51
C LEU A 286 -10.70 26.91 0.31
N HIS A 287 -10.98 27.62 -0.77
CA HIS A 287 -11.53 27.02 -1.99
C HIS A 287 -10.43 26.80 -3.04
N VAL A 288 -10.31 25.55 -3.52
CA VAL A 288 -9.45 25.17 -4.63
C VAL A 288 -10.33 25.00 -5.87
N VAL A 289 -10.15 25.85 -6.88
CA VAL A 289 -11.06 25.92 -8.03
C VAL A 289 -10.27 25.94 -9.33
N GLN A 290 -10.70 25.15 -10.32
CA GLN A 290 -10.14 25.13 -11.67
C GLN A 290 -11.18 25.64 -12.68
N PRO A 291 -11.24 26.96 -12.93
CA PRO A 291 -12.34 27.57 -13.69
C PRO A 291 -12.41 27.14 -15.16
N GLU A 292 -11.30 26.63 -15.71
CA GLU A 292 -11.19 26.16 -17.10
C GLU A 292 -11.15 24.63 -17.19
N GLY A 293 -11.41 23.94 -16.08
CA GLY A 293 -11.26 22.48 -15.97
C GLY A 293 -9.83 22.05 -15.64
N VAL A 294 -9.62 20.73 -15.70
CA VAL A 294 -8.34 20.08 -15.36
C VAL A 294 -7.40 20.01 -16.57
N SER A 295 -6.09 19.88 -16.31
CA SER A 295 -5.03 19.80 -17.32
C SER A 295 -4.67 18.36 -17.70
N TYR A 296 -5.41 17.37 -17.19
CA TYR A 296 -5.28 15.95 -17.54
C TYR A 296 -6.49 15.46 -18.33
N SER A 297 -6.33 14.35 -19.03
CA SER A 297 -7.41 13.65 -19.73
C SER A 297 -7.31 12.15 -19.50
N LEU A 298 -8.45 11.45 -19.65
CA LEU A 298 -8.54 9.99 -19.55
C LEU A 298 -9.14 9.43 -20.84
N ASP A 299 -8.48 8.40 -21.38
CA ASP A 299 -9.04 7.49 -22.39
C ASP A 299 -9.18 6.10 -21.75
N GLY A 300 -10.40 5.74 -21.38
CA GLY A 300 -10.63 4.62 -20.46
C GLY A 300 -9.88 4.84 -19.13
N ARG A 301 -8.91 3.96 -18.84
CA ARG A 301 -8.02 4.06 -17.67
C ARG A 301 -6.63 4.60 -17.99
N VAL A 302 -6.41 5.10 -19.21
CA VAL A 302 -5.13 5.70 -19.61
C VAL A 302 -5.18 7.21 -19.42
N LEU A 303 -4.42 7.69 -18.45
CA LEU A 303 -4.27 9.09 -18.11
C LEU A 303 -3.17 9.75 -18.94
N SER A 304 -3.42 10.97 -19.42
CA SER A 304 -2.41 11.85 -20.02
C SER A 304 -2.37 13.21 -19.30
N TRP A 305 -1.21 13.65 -18.84
CA TRP A 305 -1.01 14.91 -18.12
C TRP A 305 0.42 15.42 -18.28
N GLN A 306 0.62 16.64 -18.79
CA GLN A 306 1.91 17.34 -18.79
C GLN A 306 3.10 16.43 -19.20
N ASN A 307 3.01 15.88 -20.42
CA ASN A 307 3.94 14.91 -21.03
C ASN A 307 3.89 13.48 -20.46
N TRP A 308 3.31 13.25 -19.30
CA TRP A 308 3.10 11.91 -18.75
C TRP A 308 1.95 11.17 -19.42
N LYS A 309 2.12 9.85 -19.58
CA LYS A 309 1.04 8.91 -19.88
C LYS A 309 1.13 7.70 -18.93
N VAL A 310 0.01 7.32 -18.32
CA VAL A 310 -0.06 6.31 -17.25
C VAL A 310 -1.33 5.48 -17.40
N HIS A 311 -1.25 4.15 -17.37
CA HIS A 311 -2.44 3.29 -17.18
C HIS A 311 -2.72 3.11 -15.68
N ILE A 312 -3.99 3.25 -15.28
CA ILE A 312 -4.44 3.17 -13.89
C ILE A 312 -5.21 1.87 -13.65
N GLY A 313 -4.50 0.85 -13.16
CA GLY A 313 -5.06 -0.40 -12.66
C GLY A 313 -5.55 -0.30 -11.22
N PHE A 314 -6.32 -1.31 -10.82
CA PHE A 314 -6.76 -1.53 -9.44
C PHE A 314 -6.98 -3.02 -9.19
N GLU A 315 -6.49 -3.53 -8.08
CA GLU A 315 -6.47 -4.97 -7.76
C GLU A 315 -6.85 -5.17 -6.27
N PHE A 316 -7.47 -6.31 -5.92
CA PHE A 316 -8.03 -6.51 -4.57
C PHE A 316 -6.95 -6.49 -3.49
N ARG A 317 -5.74 -6.97 -3.80
CA ARG A 317 -4.61 -7.10 -2.90
C ARG A 317 -3.82 -5.81 -2.83
N GLU A 318 -3.22 -5.37 -3.93
CA GLU A 318 -2.29 -4.21 -3.97
C GLU A 318 -3.00 -2.85 -3.98
N GLY A 319 -4.30 -2.81 -4.28
CA GLY A 319 -5.01 -1.57 -4.55
C GLY A 319 -4.52 -0.95 -5.85
N LEU A 320 -3.87 0.23 -5.79
CA LEU A 320 -3.39 0.95 -6.97
C LEU A 320 -2.22 0.22 -7.65
N VAL A 321 -2.35 0.02 -8.97
CA VAL A 321 -1.29 -0.49 -9.84
C VAL A 321 -1.15 0.44 -11.03
N LEU A 322 -0.02 1.15 -11.13
CA LEU A 322 0.23 2.08 -12.23
C LEU A 322 1.15 1.44 -13.25
N SER A 323 0.72 1.43 -14.51
CA SER A 323 1.41 0.66 -15.55
C SER A 323 1.68 1.46 -16.82
N ASN A 324 2.62 0.97 -17.63
CA ASN A 324 3.00 1.52 -18.93
C ASN A 324 3.27 3.04 -18.90
N ILE A 325 4.09 3.45 -17.94
CA ILE A 325 4.40 4.86 -17.64
C ILE A 325 5.44 5.38 -18.63
N THR A 326 5.08 6.44 -19.35
CA THR A 326 5.94 7.08 -20.36
C THR A 326 5.96 8.60 -20.20
N TYR A 327 6.99 9.24 -20.74
CA TYR A 327 7.16 10.69 -20.78
C TYR A 327 7.44 11.14 -22.21
N ASN A 328 6.68 12.12 -22.72
CA ASN A 328 6.91 12.74 -24.02
C ASN A 328 8.01 13.83 -23.92
N ASP A 329 9.21 13.53 -24.41
CA ASP A 329 10.38 14.41 -24.35
C ASP A 329 10.58 15.18 -25.67
N GLY A 330 9.48 15.78 -26.16
CA GLY A 330 9.46 16.62 -27.35
C GLY A 330 10.07 15.98 -28.59
N ALA A 331 11.20 16.51 -29.05
CA ALA A 331 11.88 16.01 -30.26
C ALA A 331 12.43 14.58 -30.12
N LYS A 332 12.63 14.09 -28.89
CA LYS A 332 13.03 12.69 -28.64
C LYS A 332 11.83 11.72 -28.62
N GLY A 333 10.61 12.25 -28.72
CA GLY A 333 9.38 11.47 -28.72
C GLY A 333 9.02 10.90 -27.35
N THR A 334 8.17 9.87 -27.36
CA THR A 334 7.72 9.18 -26.15
C THR A 334 8.83 8.25 -25.64
N ARG A 335 9.24 8.44 -24.39
CA ARG A 335 10.29 7.66 -23.73
C ARG A 335 9.67 6.84 -22.60
N PRO A 336 9.92 5.52 -22.55
CA PRO A 336 9.45 4.69 -21.44
C PRO A 336 10.18 5.04 -20.14
N VAL A 337 9.48 4.89 -19.01
CA VAL A 337 10.01 5.16 -17.67
C VAL A 337 9.81 3.93 -16.77
N PHE A 338 8.58 3.50 -16.54
CA PHE A 338 8.28 2.32 -15.70
C PHE A 338 7.20 1.46 -16.36
N TYR A 339 7.37 0.14 -16.33
CA TYR A 339 6.33 -0.79 -16.74
C TYR A 339 5.23 -0.89 -15.69
N ARG A 340 5.59 -0.96 -14.41
CA ARG A 340 4.68 -1.17 -13.29
C ARG A 340 5.20 -0.56 -11.99
N LEU A 341 4.34 0.15 -11.26
CA LEU A 341 4.55 0.64 -9.89
C LEU A 341 3.37 0.22 -9.00
N SER A 342 3.66 -0.35 -7.83
CA SER A 342 2.64 -0.74 -6.84
C SER A 342 3.24 -0.96 -5.44
N VAL A 343 2.39 -0.98 -4.42
CA VAL A 343 2.78 -1.48 -3.09
C VAL A 343 2.43 -2.96 -3.03
N ALA A 344 3.44 -3.82 -3.14
CA ALA A 344 3.28 -5.26 -3.34
C ALA A 344 3.05 -6.04 -2.04
N GLU A 345 3.49 -5.50 -0.90
CA GLU A 345 3.25 -6.07 0.42
C GLU A 345 3.41 -5.02 1.51
N MET A 346 2.82 -5.28 2.67
CA MET A 346 3.05 -4.54 3.91
C MET A 346 3.13 -5.52 5.09
N VAL A 347 3.88 -5.19 6.14
CA VAL A 347 3.81 -5.90 7.43
C VAL A 347 3.85 -4.91 8.59
N VAL A 348 3.01 -5.14 9.61
CA VAL A 348 2.91 -4.31 10.83
C VAL A 348 3.29 -5.12 12.08
N PRO A 349 4.59 -5.38 12.34
CA PRO A 349 5.01 -6.19 13.48
C PRO A 349 5.00 -5.40 14.78
N TYR A 350 4.30 -5.92 15.80
CA TYR A 350 4.31 -5.39 17.16
C TYR A 350 5.43 -5.99 18.00
N ALA A 351 5.98 -5.18 18.92
CA ALA A 351 7.16 -5.54 19.71
C ALA A 351 6.87 -6.27 21.03
N LYS A 352 5.60 -6.33 21.45
CA LYS A 352 5.26 -6.91 22.77
C LYS A 352 5.48 -8.43 22.76
N THR A 353 6.29 -8.89 23.70
CA THR A 353 6.75 -10.29 23.77
C THR A 353 5.83 -11.21 24.56
N ILE A 354 4.93 -10.65 25.37
CA ILE A 354 3.98 -11.42 26.18
C ILE A 354 2.99 -12.14 25.25
N PHE A 355 2.74 -13.42 25.50
CA PHE A 355 1.75 -14.20 24.76
C PHE A 355 0.34 -13.59 24.95
N PRO A 356 -0.45 -13.41 23.87
CA PRO A 356 -0.21 -13.85 22.50
C PRO A 356 0.23 -12.74 21.52
N HIS A 357 0.80 -11.62 21.99
CA HIS A 357 1.01 -10.44 21.16
C HIS A 357 2.00 -10.62 20.00
N HIS A 358 2.84 -11.66 20.01
CA HIS A 358 3.67 -12.05 18.86
C HIS A 358 2.83 -12.35 17.59
N ARG A 359 1.54 -12.64 17.74
CA ARG A 359 0.59 -12.82 16.63
C ARG A 359 0.19 -11.52 15.94
N LYS A 360 0.48 -10.36 16.53
CA LYS A 360 0.22 -9.04 15.93
C LYS A 360 1.36 -8.67 14.98
N GLN A 361 1.22 -9.12 13.75
CA GLN A 361 2.18 -8.94 12.66
C GLN A 361 1.42 -8.99 11.33
N ALA A 362 0.40 -8.15 11.23
CA ALA A 362 -0.54 -8.16 10.12
C ALA A 362 0.18 -7.86 8.81
N PHE A 363 -0.07 -8.68 7.79
CA PHE A 363 0.40 -8.43 6.42
C PHE A 363 -0.71 -7.76 5.64
N ASP A 364 -0.97 -6.48 5.86
CA ASP A 364 -2.27 -5.88 5.48
C ASP A 364 -2.63 -6.06 4.00
N THR A 365 -1.63 -5.98 3.14
CA THR A 365 -1.78 -6.25 1.70
C THR A 365 -2.10 -7.73 1.45
N GLY A 366 -1.28 -8.68 1.90
CA GLY A 366 -1.51 -10.12 1.62
C GLY A 366 -2.54 -10.87 2.48
N GLU A 367 -2.81 -10.43 3.69
CA GLU A 367 -3.74 -11.07 4.64
C GLU A 367 -5.17 -10.58 4.50
N TYR A 368 -5.39 -9.34 4.03
CA TYR A 368 -6.73 -8.77 3.87
C TYR A 368 -6.98 -8.23 2.45
N GLY A 369 -5.99 -7.55 1.88
CA GLY A 369 -6.09 -6.91 0.57
C GLY A 369 -6.50 -5.45 0.68
N VAL A 370 -5.52 -4.55 0.54
CA VAL A 370 -5.76 -3.10 0.72
C VAL A 370 -6.66 -2.52 -0.36
N GLY A 371 -6.77 -3.17 -1.53
CA GLY A 371 -7.72 -2.78 -2.57
C GLY A 371 -9.16 -3.15 -2.24
N ALA A 372 -9.39 -4.34 -1.68
CA ALA A 372 -10.70 -4.77 -1.19
C ALA A 372 -11.16 -3.96 0.04
N LEU A 373 -10.20 -3.44 0.81
CA LEU A 373 -10.43 -2.56 1.95
C LEU A 373 -10.48 -1.06 1.61
N ALA A 374 -10.47 -0.71 0.32
CA ALA A 374 -10.50 0.69 -0.10
C ALA A 374 -11.80 1.39 0.34
N ASN A 375 -11.68 2.64 0.76
CA ASN A 375 -12.82 3.46 1.12
C ASN A 375 -13.48 4.07 -0.12
N SER A 376 -14.77 4.36 -0.01
CA SER A 376 -15.45 5.23 -0.97
C SER A 376 -15.15 6.70 -0.67
N LEU A 377 -14.27 7.30 -1.47
CA LEU A 377 -13.77 8.66 -1.25
C LEU A 377 -14.83 9.71 -1.59
N ALA A 378 -15.05 10.67 -0.68
CA ALA A 378 -16.04 11.72 -0.79
C ALA A 378 -15.45 13.04 -1.30
N LEU A 379 -16.16 13.68 -2.23
CA LEU A 379 -15.79 14.97 -2.80
C LEU A 379 -15.79 16.08 -1.74
N GLY A 380 -14.68 16.80 -1.63
CA GLY A 380 -14.51 17.93 -0.71
C GLY A 380 -14.11 17.54 0.72
N CYS A 381 -14.09 16.25 1.04
CA CYS A 381 -13.64 15.72 2.34
C CYS A 381 -12.29 15.02 2.18
N ASP A 382 -12.26 13.85 1.52
CA ASP A 382 -11.05 13.07 1.30
C ASP A 382 -10.20 13.67 0.17
N CYS A 383 -10.88 14.19 -0.86
CA CYS A 383 -10.25 14.84 -2.00
C CYS A 383 -10.84 16.23 -2.25
N LEU A 384 -9.99 17.27 -2.18
CA LEU A 384 -10.39 18.66 -2.32
C LEU A 384 -9.96 19.22 -3.70
N GLY A 385 -10.89 19.84 -4.42
CA GLY A 385 -10.62 20.49 -5.70
C GLY A 385 -11.50 19.97 -6.84
N SER A 386 -10.94 19.89 -8.05
CA SER A 386 -11.62 19.32 -9.22
C SER A 386 -11.19 17.87 -9.39
N ILE A 387 -12.04 16.95 -8.94
CA ILE A 387 -11.68 15.53 -8.76
C ILE A 387 -12.34 14.66 -9.84
N THR A 388 -11.56 13.73 -10.38
CA THR A 388 -12.07 12.59 -11.16
C THR A 388 -11.95 11.32 -10.31
N TYR A 389 -13.00 10.52 -10.29
CA TYR A 389 -13.04 9.26 -9.56
C TYR A 389 -13.09 8.05 -10.50
N LEU A 390 -12.48 6.94 -10.09
CA LEU A 390 -12.69 5.62 -10.69
C LEU A 390 -13.21 4.63 -9.65
N ASP A 391 -14.15 3.79 -10.07
CA ASP A 391 -14.71 2.73 -9.25
C ASP A 391 -13.85 1.45 -9.33
N ALA A 392 -14.06 0.55 -8.37
CA ALA A 392 -13.51 -0.80 -8.35
C ALA A 392 -14.61 -1.84 -8.13
N ASP A 393 -14.60 -2.92 -8.93
CA ASP A 393 -15.54 -4.03 -8.82
C ASP A 393 -14.83 -5.26 -8.24
N PHE A 394 -15.47 -5.92 -7.27
CA PHE A 394 -14.98 -7.13 -6.63
C PHE A 394 -16.07 -8.21 -6.53
N VAL A 395 -15.64 -9.44 -6.29
CA VAL A 395 -16.54 -10.56 -6.02
C VAL A 395 -16.90 -10.60 -4.53
N THR A 396 -18.18 -10.79 -4.23
CA THR A 396 -18.64 -11.12 -2.85
C THR A 396 -18.43 -12.61 -2.57
N ARG A 397 -18.46 -13.04 -1.31
CA ARG A 397 -18.34 -14.48 -0.97
C ARG A 397 -19.37 -15.38 -1.64
N ALA A 398 -20.56 -14.84 -1.92
CA ALA A 398 -21.64 -15.53 -2.60
C ALA A 398 -21.50 -15.57 -4.14
N GLY A 399 -20.48 -14.92 -4.72
CA GLY A 399 -20.30 -14.78 -6.18
C GLY A 399 -21.15 -13.67 -6.81
N GLY A 400 -21.70 -12.76 -6.00
CA GLY A 400 -22.25 -11.48 -6.47
C GLY A 400 -21.14 -10.45 -6.72
N ILE A 401 -21.51 -9.24 -7.14
CA ILE A 401 -20.58 -8.12 -7.35
C ILE A 401 -20.76 -7.09 -6.25
N GLU A 402 -19.66 -6.64 -5.69
CA GLU A 402 -19.57 -5.45 -4.85
C GLU A 402 -18.77 -4.38 -5.59
N THR A 403 -19.30 -3.17 -5.65
CA THR A 403 -18.62 -2.04 -6.29
C THR A 403 -18.25 -1.03 -5.22
N ILE A 404 -16.95 -0.79 -5.03
CA ILE A 404 -16.45 0.33 -4.25
C ILE A 404 -16.49 1.57 -5.14
N LYS A 405 -17.47 2.43 -4.88
CA LYS A 405 -17.61 3.72 -5.59
C LYS A 405 -16.48 4.65 -5.18
N SER A 406 -15.94 5.41 -6.12
CA SER A 406 -14.89 6.39 -5.84
C SER A 406 -13.67 5.81 -5.13
N ALA A 407 -13.28 4.57 -5.47
CA ALA A 407 -12.14 3.88 -4.88
C ALA A 407 -10.80 4.59 -5.19
N ILE A 408 -10.72 5.25 -6.34
CA ILE A 408 -9.55 6.00 -6.78
C ILE A 408 -9.93 7.46 -6.95
N CYS A 409 -9.10 8.35 -6.42
CA CYS A 409 -9.19 9.79 -6.59
C CYS A 409 -8.02 10.31 -7.44
N ILE A 410 -8.36 11.10 -8.47
CA ILE A 410 -7.41 11.69 -9.41
C ILE A 410 -7.64 13.20 -9.46
N HIS A 411 -6.58 13.98 -9.21
CA HIS A 411 -6.60 15.44 -9.35
C HIS A 411 -5.21 15.99 -9.60
N GLU A 412 -5.13 17.28 -9.92
CA GLU A 412 -3.86 18.00 -9.90
C GLU A 412 -3.92 19.11 -8.87
N GLU A 413 -2.80 19.40 -8.21
CA GLU A 413 -2.72 20.43 -7.19
C GLU A 413 -1.45 21.29 -7.36
N ASP A 414 -1.52 22.52 -6.86
CA ASP A 414 -0.35 23.39 -6.78
C ASP A 414 0.69 22.79 -5.83
N ALA A 415 1.95 22.77 -6.27
CA ALA A 415 3.07 22.21 -5.51
C ALA A 415 4.15 23.26 -5.23
N GLY A 416 3.77 24.54 -5.11
CA GLY A 416 4.67 25.64 -4.82
C GLY A 416 5.50 26.09 -6.03
N ILE A 417 6.80 26.29 -5.83
CA ILE A 417 7.73 26.79 -6.87
C ILE A 417 8.39 25.59 -7.57
N LEU A 418 8.38 25.59 -8.90
CA LEU A 418 9.09 24.60 -9.71
C LEU A 418 10.56 25.00 -9.86
N HIS A 419 10.79 26.21 -10.36
CA HIS A 419 12.13 26.81 -10.44
C HIS A 419 12.03 28.34 -10.32
N LYS A 420 13.09 28.94 -9.78
CA LYS A 420 13.20 30.39 -9.60
C LYS A 420 14.65 30.84 -9.65
N HIS A 421 14.89 31.98 -10.29
CA HIS A 421 16.17 32.68 -10.21
C HIS A 421 15.95 34.21 -10.19
N THR A 422 16.83 34.93 -9.50
CA THR A 422 16.89 36.40 -9.54
C THR A 422 18.35 36.83 -9.78
N ASP A 423 18.60 37.57 -10.85
CA ASP A 423 19.92 38.19 -11.07
C ASP A 423 19.98 39.51 -10.30
N PHE A 424 20.89 39.61 -9.33
CA PHE A 424 21.03 40.83 -8.51
C PHE A 424 21.56 42.03 -9.31
N ARG A 425 22.14 41.81 -10.50
CA ARG A 425 22.76 42.87 -11.31
C ARG A 425 21.73 43.81 -11.92
N ASP A 426 20.60 43.26 -12.35
CA ASP A 426 19.47 44.00 -12.92
C ASP A 426 18.16 43.79 -12.13
N ASN A 427 18.21 43.00 -11.06
CA ASN A 427 17.09 42.57 -10.23
C ASN A 427 15.99 41.81 -10.99
N ARG A 428 16.29 41.24 -12.16
CA ARG A 428 15.33 40.45 -12.93
C ARG A 428 15.08 39.11 -12.25
N ALA A 429 13.82 38.79 -11.99
CA ALA A 429 13.40 37.48 -11.51
C ALA A 429 12.69 36.67 -12.61
N HIS A 430 12.84 35.35 -12.54
CA HIS A 430 12.07 34.38 -13.30
C HIS A 430 11.55 33.32 -12.33
N VAL A 431 10.26 32.96 -12.42
CA VAL A 431 9.62 31.99 -11.53
C VAL A 431 8.61 31.17 -12.31
N ALA A 432 8.74 29.84 -12.30
CA ALA A 432 7.67 28.94 -12.69
C ALA A 432 7.06 28.28 -11.45
N ARG A 433 5.73 28.17 -11.41
CA ARG A 433 5.02 27.43 -10.35
C ARG A 433 5.01 25.94 -10.68
N ASN A 434 5.05 25.11 -9.64
CA ASN A 434 4.94 23.67 -9.77
C ASN A 434 3.48 23.23 -9.68
N ARG A 435 3.18 22.11 -10.31
CA ARG A 435 1.96 21.33 -10.12
C ARG A 435 2.35 19.87 -10.01
N LYS A 436 1.57 19.11 -9.26
CA LYS A 436 1.65 17.65 -9.29
C LYS A 436 0.29 17.06 -9.63
N LEU A 437 0.30 15.99 -10.41
CA LEU A 437 -0.83 15.10 -10.56
C LEU A 437 -0.80 14.07 -9.44
N VAL A 438 -1.93 13.85 -8.79
CA VAL A 438 -2.12 12.91 -7.68
C VAL A 438 -3.07 11.80 -8.14
N ILE A 439 -2.65 10.54 -7.99
CA ILE A 439 -3.50 9.35 -8.15
C ILE A 439 -3.48 8.63 -6.82
N SER A 440 -4.63 8.52 -6.16
CA SER A 440 -4.70 8.07 -4.76
C SER A 440 -5.84 7.13 -4.45
N SER A 441 -5.64 6.33 -3.40
CA SER A 441 -6.63 5.45 -2.76
C SER A 441 -6.38 5.46 -1.24
N ILE A 442 -7.44 5.34 -0.45
CA ILE A 442 -7.35 5.19 1.01
C ILE A 442 -8.02 3.87 1.38
N CYS A 443 -7.40 3.09 2.26
CA CYS A 443 -7.99 1.88 2.82
C CYS A 443 -8.02 1.92 4.34
N THR A 444 -9.00 1.24 4.92
CA THR A 444 -9.11 1.03 6.37
C THR A 444 -8.81 -0.41 6.70
N VAL A 445 -7.81 -0.64 7.55
CA VAL A 445 -7.47 -1.96 8.09
C VAL A 445 -7.77 -1.94 9.59
N ALA A 446 -9.01 -2.31 9.93
CA ALA A 446 -9.55 -2.22 11.28
C ALA A 446 -9.35 -0.83 11.89
N ASN A 447 -8.34 -0.67 12.76
CA ASN A 447 -8.06 0.55 13.49
C ASN A 447 -7.23 1.59 12.71
N TYR A 448 -6.49 1.19 11.67
CA TYR A 448 -5.62 2.11 10.90
C TYR A 448 -6.24 2.50 9.55
N GLU A 449 -5.93 3.71 9.10
CA GLU A 449 -6.12 4.14 7.72
C GLU A 449 -4.77 4.38 7.03
N TYR A 450 -4.66 3.92 5.79
CA TYR A 450 -3.52 4.17 4.90
C TYR A 450 -3.98 4.82 3.61
N GLY A 451 -3.49 6.02 3.32
CA GLY A 451 -3.63 6.64 2.02
C GLY A 451 -2.37 6.47 1.18
N PHE A 452 -2.51 5.90 -0.02
CA PHE A 452 -1.43 5.73 -0.99
C PHE A 452 -1.58 6.76 -2.11
N TYR A 453 -0.58 7.64 -2.27
CA TYR A 453 -0.62 8.75 -3.22
C TYR A 453 0.57 8.65 -4.17
N PHE A 454 0.30 8.31 -5.44
CA PHE A 454 1.29 8.41 -6.50
C PHE A 454 1.24 9.81 -7.13
N ASN A 455 2.33 10.56 -6.96
CA ASN A 455 2.47 11.93 -7.39
C ASN A 455 3.40 12.02 -8.61
N PHE A 456 2.94 12.64 -9.70
CA PHE A 456 3.74 12.93 -10.90
C PHE A 456 4.01 14.42 -11.01
N SER A 457 5.26 14.80 -11.27
CA SER A 457 5.72 16.20 -11.25
C SER A 457 6.13 16.71 -12.62
N LEU A 458 6.10 18.03 -12.78
CA LEU A 458 6.54 18.73 -14.01
C LEU A 458 8.05 18.60 -14.26
N ASP A 459 8.85 18.34 -13.23
CA ASP A 459 10.30 18.10 -13.36
C ASP A 459 10.66 16.67 -13.79
N GLY A 460 9.65 15.84 -14.08
CA GLY A 460 9.82 14.44 -14.45
C GLY A 460 9.99 13.50 -13.26
N SER A 461 9.85 13.95 -12.01
CA SER A 461 9.86 13.05 -10.86
C SER A 461 8.52 12.34 -10.63
N VAL A 462 8.60 11.13 -10.07
CA VAL A 462 7.47 10.38 -9.51
C VAL A 462 7.72 10.20 -8.01
N GLU A 463 6.68 10.26 -7.19
CA GLU A 463 6.75 10.05 -5.75
C GLU A 463 5.62 9.13 -5.31
N LEU A 464 5.93 8.16 -4.45
CA LEU A 464 4.93 7.51 -3.60
C LEU A 464 4.95 8.20 -2.24
N GLU A 465 3.83 8.79 -1.86
CA GLU A 465 3.56 9.29 -0.51
C GLU A 465 2.55 8.35 0.17
N VAL A 466 2.88 7.85 1.35
CA VAL A 466 1.97 7.07 2.20
C VAL A 466 1.62 7.90 3.42
N LYS A 467 0.32 8.04 3.69
CA LYS A 467 -0.22 8.72 4.87
C LYS A 467 -0.84 7.67 5.81
N ALA A 468 -0.25 7.47 6.97
CA ALA A 468 -0.82 6.63 8.02
C ALA A 468 -1.56 7.51 9.03
N THR A 469 -2.83 7.18 9.33
CA THR A 469 -3.68 7.84 10.33
C THR A 469 -4.61 6.80 10.94
N GLY A 470 -5.68 7.21 11.62
CA GLY A 470 -6.57 6.30 12.33
C GLY A 470 -6.22 6.18 13.80
N ILE A 471 -6.52 5.04 14.40
CA ILE A 471 -6.45 4.82 15.83
C ILE A 471 -5.33 3.81 16.12
N VAL A 472 -4.43 4.13 17.03
CA VAL A 472 -3.39 3.18 17.45
C VAL A 472 -4.02 1.93 18.07
N ASN A 473 -3.48 0.74 17.79
CA ASN A 473 -4.00 -0.49 18.39
C ASN A 473 -3.86 -0.43 19.92
N ALA A 474 -5.00 -0.54 20.61
CA ALA A 474 -5.11 -0.35 22.04
C ALA A 474 -5.17 -1.68 22.79
N TYR A 475 -4.43 -1.77 23.89
CA TYR A 475 -4.47 -2.88 24.84
C TYR A 475 -4.77 -2.39 26.26
N ALA A 476 -5.46 -3.21 27.05
CA ALA A 476 -5.91 -2.84 28.39
C ALA A 476 -4.86 -3.16 29.46
N LEU A 477 -4.58 -2.19 30.33
CA LEU A 477 -3.82 -2.42 31.56
C LEU A 477 -4.77 -2.68 32.74
N ALA A 478 -4.43 -3.65 33.58
CA ALA A 478 -5.18 -3.90 34.81
C ALA A 478 -5.05 -2.69 35.77
N PRO A 479 -6.02 -2.46 36.67
CA PRO A 479 -5.87 -1.45 37.72
C PRO A 479 -4.58 -1.68 38.52
N GLY A 480 -3.71 -0.66 38.57
CA GLY A 480 -2.42 -0.72 39.26
C GLY A 480 -1.35 -1.57 38.55
N GLU A 481 -1.58 -2.02 37.31
CA GLU A 481 -0.55 -2.68 36.51
C GLU A 481 0.61 -1.74 36.21
N LEU A 482 1.83 -2.27 36.28
CA LEU A 482 3.04 -1.52 35.96
C LEU A 482 3.12 -1.30 34.45
N ARG A 483 3.57 -0.11 34.05
CA ARG A 483 3.86 0.21 32.65
C ARG A 483 5.13 -0.49 32.20
N ASP A 484 5.17 -0.94 30.96
CA ASP A 484 6.40 -1.40 30.30
C ASP A 484 6.84 -0.38 29.23
N PRO A 485 7.52 0.72 29.62
CA PRO A 485 7.92 1.77 28.68
C PRO A 485 8.92 1.29 27.62
N SER A 486 9.42 0.06 27.72
CA SER A 486 10.32 -0.51 26.72
C SER A 486 9.59 -1.16 25.53
N HIS A 487 8.29 -1.48 25.67
CA HIS A 487 7.50 -2.11 24.60
C HIS A 487 6.13 -1.46 24.36
N GLU A 488 5.72 -0.47 25.15
CA GLU A 488 4.45 0.23 24.97
C GLU A 488 4.45 1.63 25.62
N VAL A 489 3.47 2.45 25.21
CA VAL A 489 3.18 3.74 25.81
C VAL A 489 1.73 3.73 26.32
N GLU A 490 1.52 4.09 27.59
CA GLU A 490 0.18 4.32 28.12
C GLU A 490 -0.34 5.68 27.62
N VAL A 491 -1.11 5.66 26.52
CA VAL A 491 -1.58 6.86 25.81
C VAL A 491 -2.77 7.53 26.51
N ALA A 492 -3.49 6.78 27.32
CA ALA A 492 -4.56 7.24 28.21
C ALA A 492 -4.66 6.29 29.41
N PRO A 493 -5.29 6.68 30.53
CA PRO A 493 -5.36 5.84 31.73
C PRO A 493 -5.80 4.40 31.42
N ARG A 494 -4.90 3.46 31.70
CA ARG A 494 -5.03 2.02 31.47
C ARG A 494 -5.13 1.57 29.99
N ILE A 495 -4.76 2.42 29.05
CA ILE A 495 -4.75 2.12 27.61
C ILE A 495 -3.31 2.17 27.10
N ALA A 496 -2.75 1.01 26.78
CA ALA A 496 -1.40 0.85 26.25
C ALA A 496 -1.42 0.71 24.73
N ALA A 497 -0.67 1.57 24.04
CA ALA A 497 -0.33 1.43 22.64
C ALA A 497 1.05 0.76 22.54
N GLN A 498 1.09 -0.46 22.02
CA GLN A 498 2.32 -1.25 21.93
C GLN A 498 3.21 -0.74 20.78
N HIS A 499 4.52 -0.71 20.99
CA HIS A 499 5.49 -0.33 19.95
C HIS A 499 5.35 -1.25 18.73
N HIS A 500 5.45 -0.70 17.53
CA HIS A 500 5.33 -1.47 16.29
C HIS A 500 6.04 -0.78 15.12
N GLN A 501 6.17 -1.47 13.99
CA GLN A 501 6.62 -0.88 12.74
C GLN A 501 5.52 -0.94 11.69
N HIS A 502 5.57 -0.06 10.70
CA HIS A 502 4.81 -0.16 9.45
C HIS A 502 5.84 -0.29 8.33
N LEU A 503 5.98 -1.46 7.71
CA LEU A 503 7.00 -1.73 6.69
C LEU A 503 6.33 -2.12 5.37
N PHE A 504 6.71 -1.47 4.28
CA PHE A 504 6.09 -1.59 2.96
C PHE A 504 7.10 -2.06 1.92
N SER A 505 6.68 -2.91 0.99
CA SER A 505 7.44 -3.25 -0.21
C SER A 505 6.87 -2.51 -1.42
N LEU A 506 7.61 -1.53 -1.93
CA LEU A 506 7.29 -0.91 -3.22
C LEU A 506 7.91 -1.75 -4.34
N ARG A 507 7.11 -2.20 -5.30
CA ARG A 507 7.57 -2.88 -6.52
C ARG A 507 7.78 -1.84 -7.62
N VAL A 508 9.01 -1.68 -8.07
CA VAL A 508 9.39 -0.79 -9.18
C VAL A 508 9.91 -1.63 -10.34
N ASP A 509 9.15 -1.69 -11.42
CA ASP A 509 9.48 -2.41 -12.65
C ASP A 509 9.90 -1.39 -13.72
N PRO A 510 11.20 -1.07 -13.84
CA PRO A 510 11.68 -0.01 -14.70
C PRO A 510 11.69 -0.38 -16.18
N MET A 511 11.56 0.66 -17.00
CA MET A 511 11.86 0.63 -18.43
C MET A 511 12.57 1.92 -18.82
N ILE A 512 13.62 2.31 -18.09
CA ILE A 512 14.29 3.61 -18.22
C ILE A 512 14.83 3.75 -19.64
N ASP A 513 14.08 4.44 -20.51
CA ASP A 513 14.38 4.62 -21.92
C ASP A 513 14.75 3.30 -22.67
N GLY A 514 14.19 2.18 -22.23
CA GLY A 514 14.47 0.83 -22.73
C GLY A 514 14.24 -0.25 -21.66
N LEU A 515 14.07 -1.51 -22.07
CA LEU A 515 13.78 -2.65 -21.19
C LEU A 515 15.00 -3.18 -20.43
N ARG A 516 16.21 -2.94 -20.94
CA ARG A 516 17.45 -3.42 -20.32
C ARG A 516 18.05 -2.35 -19.43
N ASN A 517 17.90 -2.51 -18.13
CA ASN A 517 18.39 -1.60 -17.10
C ASN A 517 19.34 -2.33 -16.15
N GLN A 518 19.97 -1.57 -15.26
CA GLN A 518 20.81 -2.08 -14.18
C GLN A 518 20.68 -1.16 -12.96
N VAL A 519 21.07 -1.63 -11.78
CA VAL A 519 21.04 -0.81 -10.56
C VAL A 519 22.44 -0.56 -10.03
N VAL A 520 22.70 0.69 -9.67
CA VAL A 520 23.93 1.14 -9.04
C VAL A 520 23.61 1.75 -7.69
N GLN A 521 24.21 1.22 -6.62
CA GLN A 521 24.25 1.89 -5.33
C GLN A 521 25.22 3.07 -5.41
N VAL A 522 24.80 4.24 -4.94
CA VAL A 522 25.60 5.47 -4.97
C VAL A 522 25.78 5.97 -3.53
N ASP A 523 27.01 5.92 -3.04
CA ASP A 523 27.43 6.42 -1.74
C ASP A 523 28.18 7.73 -1.90
N SER A 524 27.89 8.74 -1.08
CA SER A 524 28.72 9.93 -0.91
C SER A 524 29.67 9.73 0.26
N VAL A 525 30.97 9.81 -0.01
CA VAL A 525 32.03 9.55 0.98
C VAL A 525 33.08 10.65 0.94
N PRO A 526 33.70 11.00 2.08
CA PRO A 526 34.84 11.90 2.07
C PRO A 526 36.00 11.32 1.25
N ASP A 527 36.87 12.19 0.75
CA ASP A 527 38.15 11.75 0.20
C ASP A 527 39.00 11.09 1.30
N GLU A 528 39.86 10.14 0.93
CA GLU A 528 40.58 9.30 1.90
C GLU A 528 41.80 10.02 2.49
N GLU A 529 42.26 11.07 1.81
CA GLU A 529 43.47 11.81 2.14
C GLU A 529 43.26 12.80 3.29
N ASP A 530 44.24 12.83 4.20
CA ASP A 530 44.22 13.65 5.39
C ASP A 530 44.23 15.15 5.10
N VAL A 531 43.70 15.93 6.06
CA VAL A 531 43.87 17.38 6.10
C VAL A 531 45.36 17.73 6.12
N GLY A 532 45.77 18.64 5.24
CA GLY A 532 47.16 19.06 5.06
C GLY A 532 47.94 18.25 4.01
N SER A 533 47.34 17.23 3.41
CA SER A 533 47.91 16.52 2.26
C SER A 533 47.94 17.40 1.00
N ASP A 534 48.78 17.05 0.02
CA ASP A 534 48.86 17.79 -1.25
C ASP A 534 47.56 17.71 -2.06
N SER A 535 46.81 16.60 -1.96
CA SER A 535 45.56 16.36 -2.70
C SER A 535 44.30 16.80 -1.97
N ASN A 536 44.34 16.97 -0.64
CA ASN A 536 43.19 17.40 0.17
C ASN A 536 43.59 18.34 1.32
N PHE A 537 44.42 19.35 1.03
CA PHE A 537 45.07 20.19 2.03
C PHE A 537 44.10 20.81 3.06
N TYR A 538 42.90 21.21 2.64
CA TYR A 538 41.89 21.80 3.52
C TYR A 538 40.82 20.81 4.00
N GLY A 539 40.88 19.54 3.62
CA GLY A 539 39.96 18.50 4.09
C GLY A 539 38.53 18.59 3.54
N ASN A 540 38.30 19.39 2.51
CA ASN A 540 36.96 19.61 1.96
C ASN A 540 36.55 18.59 0.87
N GLY A 541 37.46 17.71 0.47
CA GLY A 541 37.26 16.73 -0.59
C GLY A 541 36.24 15.64 -0.24
N PHE A 542 35.38 15.31 -1.19
CA PHE A 542 34.46 14.17 -1.13
C PHE A 542 34.10 13.72 -2.55
N LYS A 543 33.65 12.47 -2.67
CA LYS A 543 33.35 11.82 -3.95
C LYS A 543 32.12 10.92 -3.86
N THR A 544 31.57 10.57 -5.02
CA THR A 544 30.56 9.52 -5.12
C THR A 544 31.23 8.20 -5.49
N VAL A 545 30.95 7.14 -4.73
CA VAL A 545 31.34 5.78 -5.05
C VAL A 545 30.12 5.04 -5.58
N LYS A 546 30.25 4.50 -6.80
CA LYS A 546 29.23 3.73 -7.49
C LYS A 546 29.53 2.23 -7.38
N THR A 547 28.59 1.46 -6.85
CA THR A 547 28.67 -0.01 -6.80
C THR A 547 27.56 -0.60 -7.67
N LEU A 548 27.94 -1.19 -8.80
CA LEU A 548 27.02 -1.90 -9.68
C LEU A 548 26.56 -3.19 -9.02
N PHE A 549 25.24 -3.41 -8.95
CA PHE A 549 24.67 -4.70 -8.58
C PHE A 549 24.76 -5.64 -9.77
N LYS A 550 25.50 -6.74 -9.60
CA LYS A 550 25.77 -7.69 -10.68
C LYS A 550 24.78 -8.84 -10.72
N SER A 551 24.30 -9.26 -9.56
CA SER A 551 23.37 -10.36 -9.42
C SER A 551 22.35 -10.11 -8.30
N SER A 552 21.26 -10.87 -8.31
CA SER A 552 20.17 -10.70 -7.34
C SER A 552 20.64 -10.78 -5.89
N SER A 553 21.52 -11.72 -5.54
CA SER A 553 22.05 -11.82 -4.16
C SER A 553 22.99 -10.67 -3.78
N GLN A 554 23.76 -10.14 -4.73
CA GLN A 554 24.68 -9.02 -4.51
C GLN A 554 23.98 -7.65 -4.44
N SER A 555 22.70 -7.59 -4.80
CA SER A 555 21.90 -6.37 -4.77
C SER A 555 21.33 -6.02 -3.39
N VAL A 556 21.33 -7.01 -2.49
CA VAL A 556 20.75 -6.90 -1.15
C VAL A 556 21.53 -5.86 -0.34
N SER A 557 20.87 -4.74 -0.01
CA SER A 557 21.52 -3.59 0.62
C SER A 557 20.57 -2.82 1.54
N ASN A 558 21.15 -2.12 2.52
CA ASN A 558 20.43 -1.26 3.45
C ASN A 558 20.67 0.21 3.15
N ALA A 559 19.72 1.05 3.57
CA ALA A 559 19.92 2.49 3.63
C ALA A 559 21.10 2.82 4.56
N ASP A 560 21.86 3.85 4.20
CA ASP A 560 22.99 4.34 5.01
C ASP A 560 22.98 5.87 5.00
N ALA A 561 22.42 6.45 6.06
CA ALA A 561 22.30 7.88 6.22
C ALA A 561 23.66 8.59 6.31
N ALA A 562 24.69 7.91 6.86
CA ALA A 562 26.03 8.48 6.97
C ALA A 562 26.72 8.64 5.60
N LYS A 563 26.28 7.88 4.60
CA LYS A 563 26.76 7.96 3.21
C LYS A 563 25.80 8.66 2.27
N ALA A 564 24.69 9.20 2.78
CA ALA A 564 23.58 9.72 1.95
C ALA A 564 23.21 8.76 0.80
N ARG A 565 23.18 7.45 1.10
CA ARG A 565 23.04 6.39 0.10
C ARG A 565 21.75 6.55 -0.70
N VAL A 566 21.87 6.39 -2.01
CA VAL A 566 20.75 6.28 -2.95
C VAL A 566 21.00 5.15 -3.94
N TRP A 567 19.96 4.68 -4.63
CA TRP A 567 20.10 3.70 -5.71
C TRP A 567 19.70 4.35 -7.03
N ALA A 568 20.48 4.13 -8.09
CA ALA A 568 20.21 4.62 -9.43
C ALA A 568 19.87 3.45 -10.36
N ILE A 569 18.68 3.48 -10.95
CA ILE A 569 18.27 2.60 -12.03
C ILE A 569 18.79 3.22 -13.33
N GLU A 570 19.86 2.64 -13.88
CA GLU A 570 20.55 3.14 -15.06
C GLU A 570 20.14 2.36 -16.32
N ASN A 571 20.07 3.04 -17.46
CA ASN A 571 20.16 2.40 -18.76
C ASN A 571 21.61 2.51 -19.27
N PRO A 572 22.38 1.42 -19.26
CA PRO A 572 23.80 1.48 -19.64
C PRO A 572 24.02 1.63 -21.15
N ASN A 573 22.97 1.51 -21.96
CA ASN A 573 23.05 1.62 -23.42
C ASN A 573 22.85 3.06 -23.92
N LYS A 574 22.51 3.99 -23.01
CA LYS A 574 22.24 5.39 -23.33
C LYS A 574 22.98 6.30 -22.36
N GLN A 575 23.82 7.18 -22.89
CA GLN A 575 24.58 8.14 -22.11
C GLN A 575 24.02 9.54 -22.28
N HIS A 576 24.04 10.31 -21.21
CA HIS A 576 23.72 11.73 -21.27
C HIS A 576 24.87 12.48 -21.97
N PHE A 577 24.51 13.25 -23.01
CA PHE A 577 25.47 13.85 -23.95
C PHE A 577 26.56 14.70 -23.29
N SER A 578 26.25 15.39 -22.18
CA SER A 578 27.19 16.30 -21.52
C SER A 578 27.95 15.69 -20.36
N THR A 579 27.37 14.73 -19.65
CA THR A 579 27.99 14.18 -18.42
C THR A 579 28.76 12.89 -18.72
N GLY A 580 28.49 12.25 -19.87
CA GLY A 580 29.07 10.96 -20.25
C GLY A 580 28.58 9.78 -19.38
N GLY A 581 27.75 10.03 -18.36
CA GLY A 581 27.17 9.00 -17.52
C GLY A 581 25.93 8.39 -18.14
N ASN A 582 25.61 7.16 -17.73
CA ASN A 582 24.36 6.49 -18.08
C ASN A 582 23.16 7.33 -17.63
N ILE A 583 22.12 7.39 -18.47
CA ILE A 583 20.86 8.00 -18.07
C ILE A 583 20.19 7.15 -16.98
N SER A 584 19.46 7.78 -16.05
CA SER A 584 18.93 7.05 -14.90
C SER A 584 17.71 7.71 -14.24
N TYR A 585 17.01 6.93 -13.42
CA TYR A 585 16.16 7.43 -12.34
C TYR A 585 16.71 6.96 -10.99
N LYS A 586 16.75 7.84 -9.99
CA LYS A 586 17.23 7.54 -8.64
C LYS A 586 16.06 7.23 -7.71
N ILE A 587 16.18 6.17 -6.92
CA ILE A 587 15.34 5.87 -5.76
C ILE A 587 15.94 6.62 -4.56
N VAL A 588 15.16 7.52 -3.96
CA VAL A 588 15.57 8.35 -2.83
C VAL A 588 14.49 8.34 -1.76
N SER A 589 14.84 7.92 -0.55
CA SER A 589 13.96 7.99 0.62
C SER A 589 14.79 8.15 1.89
N LYS A 590 14.17 8.71 2.94
CA LYS A 590 14.70 8.72 4.31
C LYS A 590 13.93 7.78 5.23
N ASP A 591 12.78 7.32 4.79
CA ASP A 591 11.81 6.57 5.58
C ASP A 591 12.08 5.07 5.39
N MET A 592 13.31 4.64 5.69
CA MET A 592 13.78 3.27 5.44
C MET A 592 14.38 2.67 6.72
N PRO A 593 13.59 2.48 7.79
CA PRO A 593 14.07 1.83 9.00
C PRO A 593 14.44 0.36 8.71
N PRO A 594 15.38 -0.22 9.47
CA PRO A 594 15.58 -1.66 9.45
C PRO A 594 14.40 -2.39 10.11
N MET A 595 14.15 -3.64 9.73
CA MET A 595 13.31 -4.54 10.52
C MET A 595 13.97 -4.78 11.89
N LEU A 596 13.20 -4.63 12.97
CA LEU A 596 13.66 -4.87 14.34
C LEU A 596 13.44 -6.30 14.82
N ALA A 597 12.50 -7.02 14.19
CA ALA A 597 12.27 -8.43 14.48
C ALA A 597 13.54 -9.26 14.15
N LYS A 598 13.95 -10.12 15.08
CA LYS A 598 15.22 -10.83 14.99
C LYS A 598 15.20 -11.90 13.88
N PRO A 599 16.37 -12.23 13.28
CA PRO A 599 16.53 -13.43 12.48
C PRO A 599 15.98 -14.68 13.18
N GLY A 600 15.20 -15.47 12.45
CA GLY A 600 14.53 -16.68 12.95
C GLY A 600 13.20 -16.46 13.68
N SER A 601 12.78 -15.20 13.91
CA SER A 601 11.44 -14.89 14.40
C SER A 601 10.35 -15.19 13.37
N ILE A 602 9.10 -15.30 13.80
CA ILE A 602 7.95 -15.54 12.92
C ILE A 602 7.86 -14.43 11.85
N VAL A 603 7.96 -13.16 12.26
CA VAL A 603 7.97 -12.00 11.32
C VAL A 603 9.10 -12.13 10.31
N TRP A 604 10.33 -12.41 10.77
CA TRP A 604 11.50 -12.54 9.90
C TRP A 604 11.32 -13.64 8.84
N ASN A 605 10.73 -14.77 9.22
CA ASN A 605 10.49 -15.89 8.32
C ASN A 605 9.41 -15.56 7.27
N ARG A 606 8.40 -14.76 7.63
CA ARG A 606 7.25 -14.42 6.79
C ARG A 606 7.43 -13.18 5.91
N ALA A 607 8.30 -12.25 6.30
CA ALA A 607 8.55 -10.99 5.58
C ALA A 607 10.00 -10.90 5.05
N PRO A 608 10.40 -11.76 4.09
CA PRO A 608 11.74 -11.71 3.51
C PRO A 608 12.06 -10.36 2.86
N PHE A 609 11.06 -9.69 2.30
CA PHE A 609 11.20 -8.37 1.67
C PHE A 609 11.69 -7.26 2.60
N ALA A 610 11.40 -7.39 3.90
CA ALA A 610 11.71 -6.37 4.89
C ALA A 610 13.01 -6.63 5.66
N ARG A 611 13.71 -7.72 5.35
CA ARG A 611 15.01 -8.06 5.96
C ARG A 611 16.10 -7.03 5.61
N GLN A 612 15.98 -6.38 4.45
CA GLN A 612 16.83 -5.29 3.99
C GLN A 612 16.01 -4.19 3.29
N ASN A 613 16.59 -3.00 3.11
CA ASN A 613 15.88 -1.88 2.49
C ASN A 613 15.81 -1.94 0.96
N MET A 614 16.63 -2.76 0.30
CA MET A 614 16.67 -2.87 -1.15
C MET A 614 17.18 -4.24 -1.58
N PHE A 615 16.51 -4.82 -2.59
CA PHE A 615 17.03 -5.89 -3.43
C PHE A 615 16.49 -5.73 -4.85
N VAL A 616 17.13 -6.41 -5.80
CA VAL A 616 16.81 -6.39 -7.23
C VAL A 616 16.75 -7.82 -7.73
N THR A 617 15.75 -8.12 -8.55
CA THR A 617 15.59 -9.43 -9.21
C THR A 617 15.57 -9.26 -10.72
N ALA A 618 15.87 -10.33 -11.47
CA ALA A 618 15.49 -10.39 -12.87
C ALA A 618 13.97 -10.43 -12.99
N TYR A 619 13.41 -9.84 -14.06
CA TYR A 619 11.97 -9.85 -14.29
C TYR A 619 11.41 -11.27 -14.46
N SER A 620 10.23 -11.51 -13.89
CA SER A 620 9.39 -12.70 -14.11
C SER A 620 7.91 -12.34 -13.98
N ASP A 621 7.06 -12.90 -14.85
CA ASP A 621 5.61 -12.64 -14.86
C ASP A 621 4.91 -13.11 -13.56
N ASP A 622 5.47 -14.13 -12.90
CA ASP A 622 4.90 -14.73 -11.67
C ASP A 622 5.45 -14.08 -10.38
N GLU A 623 6.45 -13.18 -10.47
CA GLU A 623 7.06 -12.50 -9.31
C GLU A 623 6.41 -11.15 -9.02
N LYS A 624 5.28 -11.20 -8.30
CA LYS A 624 4.50 -10.02 -7.91
C LYS A 624 4.51 -9.76 -6.40
N PHE A 625 4.28 -10.80 -5.60
CA PHE A 625 4.07 -10.68 -4.16
C PHE A 625 5.27 -11.24 -3.38
N PRO A 626 6.05 -10.41 -2.68
CA PRO A 626 7.31 -10.85 -2.09
C PRO A 626 7.12 -11.70 -0.81
N SER A 627 5.88 -11.89 -0.36
CA SER A 627 5.49 -12.83 0.69
C SER A 627 4.51 -13.90 0.18
N GLU A 628 4.60 -14.27 -1.10
CA GLU A 628 3.75 -15.25 -1.81
C GLU A 628 2.28 -14.81 -1.98
N VAL A 629 1.54 -15.52 -2.85
CA VAL A 629 0.09 -15.30 -3.08
C VAL A 629 -0.73 -15.50 -1.80
N HIS A 630 -0.34 -16.46 -0.97
CA HIS A 630 -1.07 -16.83 0.24
C HIS A 630 -0.16 -16.79 1.48
N ILE A 631 -0.14 -15.63 2.13
CA ILE A 631 0.65 -15.36 3.35
C ILE A 631 -0.11 -15.65 4.66
N ASN A 632 -1.45 -15.67 4.62
CA ASN A 632 -2.27 -15.95 5.79
C ASN A 632 -1.96 -17.37 6.31
N GLN A 633 -1.53 -17.45 7.58
CA GLN A 633 -1.05 -18.67 8.25
C GLN A 633 0.16 -19.37 7.61
N ASN A 634 0.78 -18.77 6.60
CA ASN A 634 1.99 -19.32 6.03
C ASN A 634 3.18 -19.08 6.99
N PRO A 635 3.88 -20.14 7.45
CA PRO A 635 4.98 -20.01 8.42
C PRO A 635 6.21 -19.27 7.85
N GLY A 636 6.29 -19.12 6.53
CA GLY A 636 7.46 -18.56 5.86
C GLY A 636 8.70 -19.45 6.02
N GLY A 637 9.89 -18.87 5.94
CA GLY A 637 11.13 -19.60 6.17
C GLY A 637 12.38 -18.96 5.57
N PRO A 638 13.50 -19.71 5.59
CA PRO A 638 14.76 -19.27 4.97
C PRO A 638 14.71 -19.26 3.44
N ASP A 639 13.80 -20.01 2.81
CA ASP A 639 13.63 -20.09 1.35
C ASP A 639 12.16 -19.87 0.98
N PHE A 640 11.66 -18.67 1.29
CA PHE A 640 10.26 -18.27 1.16
C PHE A 640 10.14 -16.92 0.47
N GLY A 641 9.13 -16.73 -0.38
CA GLY A 641 8.81 -15.45 -1.00
C GLY A 641 10.01 -14.88 -1.76
N SER A 642 10.25 -13.58 -1.60
CA SER A 642 11.34 -12.89 -2.29
C SER A 642 12.74 -13.44 -1.99
N GLN A 643 12.91 -14.19 -0.90
CA GLN A 643 14.19 -14.84 -0.63
C GLN A 643 14.54 -15.89 -1.68
N GLN A 644 13.55 -16.59 -2.26
CA GLN A 644 13.78 -17.55 -3.35
C GLN A 644 14.33 -16.83 -4.59
N TRP A 645 13.77 -15.66 -4.90
CA TRP A 645 14.19 -14.85 -6.06
C TRP A 645 15.61 -14.32 -5.87
N ILE A 646 15.94 -13.85 -4.66
CA ILE A 646 17.29 -13.42 -4.28
C ILE A 646 18.29 -14.59 -4.39
N ASN A 647 17.92 -15.76 -3.88
CA ASN A 647 18.76 -16.96 -3.84
C ASN A 647 19.04 -17.53 -5.24
N ARG A 648 18.18 -17.25 -6.22
CA ARG A 648 18.40 -17.64 -7.62
C ARG A 648 19.65 -16.97 -8.21
N ASP A 649 20.06 -15.84 -7.62
CA ASP A 649 21.28 -15.09 -7.94
C ASP A 649 21.41 -14.75 -9.42
N ASP A 650 20.29 -14.44 -10.08
CA ASP A 650 20.30 -14.13 -11.52
C ASP A 650 21.20 -12.95 -11.83
N ASP A 651 21.80 -12.96 -13.02
CA ASP A 651 22.41 -11.77 -13.61
C ASP A 651 21.36 -10.68 -13.83
N ILE A 652 21.66 -9.48 -13.34
CA ILE A 652 20.78 -8.30 -13.42
C ILE A 652 21.48 -7.11 -14.09
N VAL A 653 22.64 -7.32 -14.72
CA VAL A 653 23.36 -6.26 -15.44
C VAL A 653 22.81 -6.13 -16.86
N ASN A 654 22.22 -4.97 -17.16
CA ASN A 654 21.67 -4.66 -18.48
C ASN A 654 20.60 -5.69 -18.90
N LYS A 655 19.66 -5.95 -17.98
CA LYS A 655 18.56 -6.92 -18.11
C LYS A 655 17.21 -6.26 -17.84
N ASP A 656 16.13 -6.97 -18.13
CA ASP A 656 14.83 -6.63 -17.55
C ASP A 656 14.83 -7.04 -16.07
N ILE A 657 14.58 -6.08 -15.19
CA ILE A 657 14.80 -6.20 -13.74
C ILE A 657 13.60 -5.65 -12.97
N VAL A 658 13.49 -6.00 -11.69
CA VAL A 658 12.53 -5.40 -10.76
C VAL A 658 13.28 -4.97 -9.50
N CYS A 659 13.01 -3.75 -9.05
CA CYS A 659 13.55 -3.18 -7.83
C CYS A 659 12.51 -3.25 -6.70
N TRP A 660 12.97 -3.63 -5.50
CA TRP A 660 12.10 -3.86 -4.34
C TRP A 660 12.55 -3.04 -3.12
N PRO A 661 12.40 -1.69 -3.14
CA PRO A 661 12.65 -0.88 -1.96
C PRO A 661 11.67 -1.21 -0.81
N CYS A 662 12.23 -1.50 0.37
CA CYS A 662 11.51 -1.60 1.63
C CYS A 662 11.65 -0.29 2.42
N PHE A 663 10.52 0.36 2.68
CA PHE A 663 10.41 1.64 3.38
C PHE A 663 9.33 1.54 4.48
N GLY A 664 9.27 2.50 5.41
CA GLY A 664 8.40 2.40 6.56
C GLY A 664 8.72 3.35 7.71
N VAL A 665 8.13 3.08 8.86
CA VAL A 665 8.38 3.80 10.12
C VAL A 665 8.39 2.84 11.31
N THR A 666 9.22 3.16 12.32
CA THR A 666 9.12 2.55 13.65
C THR A 666 8.29 3.48 14.53
N HIS A 667 7.07 3.07 14.86
CA HIS A 667 6.13 3.89 15.60
C HIS A 667 6.21 3.59 17.10
N ILE A 668 6.79 4.54 17.83
CA ILE A 668 6.69 4.64 19.28
C ILE A 668 5.58 5.66 19.56
N SER A 669 4.39 5.15 19.89
CA SER A 669 3.19 5.98 20.04
C SER A 669 3.38 7.06 21.10
N ARG A 670 2.67 8.17 20.93
CA ARG A 670 2.63 9.27 21.91
C ARG A 670 1.19 9.52 22.35
N PRO A 671 0.95 10.18 23.50
CA PRO A 671 -0.39 10.59 23.89
C PRO A 671 -1.11 11.42 22.82
N GLU A 672 -0.38 12.22 22.02
CA GLU A 672 -0.94 13.00 20.90
C GLU A 672 -1.47 12.15 19.74
N ASP A 673 -1.10 10.86 19.69
CA ASP A 673 -1.62 9.91 18.70
C ASP A 673 -2.99 9.32 19.14
N TRP A 674 -3.51 9.73 20.31
CA TRP A 674 -4.74 9.26 20.93
C TRP A 674 -5.74 10.40 21.18
N PRO A 675 -7.06 10.20 21.05
CA PRO A 675 -7.77 8.98 20.64
C PRO A 675 -7.84 8.71 19.14
N ILE A 676 -7.30 9.63 18.32
CA ILE A 676 -7.13 9.47 16.88
C ILE A 676 -5.82 10.14 16.47
N MET A 677 -5.04 9.44 15.65
CA MET A 677 -3.67 9.79 15.30
C MET A 677 -3.62 10.85 14.19
N PRO A 678 -2.92 11.97 14.40
CA PRO A 678 -2.56 12.87 13.31
C PRO A 678 -1.75 12.14 12.22
N VAL A 679 -1.87 12.56 10.97
CA VAL A 679 -1.21 11.88 9.85
C VAL A 679 0.32 11.85 10.00
N GLU A 680 0.89 10.64 9.92
CA GLU A 680 2.32 10.39 9.68
C GLU A 680 2.55 10.20 8.16
N ILE A 681 3.62 10.80 7.61
CA ILE A 681 3.86 10.83 6.15
C ILE A 681 5.19 10.17 5.82
N LEU A 682 5.16 9.15 4.94
CA LEU A 682 6.32 8.44 4.41
C LEU A 682 6.46 8.70 2.91
N ARG A 683 7.70 8.84 2.41
CA ARG A 683 7.94 9.14 0.99
C ARG A 683 9.05 8.32 0.36
N VAL A 684 8.81 7.86 -0.87
CA VAL A 684 9.85 7.34 -1.77
C VAL A 684 9.79 8.13 -3.07
N HIS A 685 10.90 8.74 -3.46
CA HIS A 685 11.00 9.48 -4.72
C HIS A 685 11.76 8.69 -5.78
N LEU A 686 11.26 8.75 -7.02
CA LEU A 686 11.89 8.28 -8.24
C LEU A 686 12.24 9.52 -9.08
N LYS A 687 13.52 9.93 -9.07
CA LYS A 687 13.97 11.21 -9.64
C LYS A 687 14.83 11.02 -10.89
N PRO A 688 14.56 11.72 -12.02
CA PRO A 688 15.40 11.64 -13.20
C PRO A 688 16.81 12.17 -12.89
N SER A 689 17.84 11.49 -13.40
CA SER A 689 19.24 11.88 -13.27
C SER A 689 19.97 11.59 -14.57
N GLY A 690 20.21 12.63 -15.36
CA GLY A 690 20.73 12.52 -16.72
C GLY A 690 19.73 11.96 -17.74
N PHE A 691 18.49 11.67 -17.34
CA PHE A 691 17.44 11.23 -18.26
C PHE A 691 17.12 12.28 -19.32
N PHE A 692 16.90 13.52 -18.90
CA PHE A 692 16.70 14.68 -19.78
C PHE A 692 18.02 15.39 -20.07
N ASP A 693 18.09 16.11 -21.20
CA ASP A 693 19.29 16.88 -21.59
C ASP A 693 19.50 18.14 -20.72
N ARG A 694 18.44 18.60 -20.06
CA ARG A 694 18.36 19.77 -19.18
C ARG A 694 17.08 19.65 -18.34
N ASN A 695 16.83 20.64 -17.49
CA ASN A 695 15.59 20.71 -16.73
C ASN A 695 14.37 20.61 -17.68
N PRO A 696 13.51 19.58 -17.55
CA PRO A 696 12.36 19.37 -18.44
C PRO A 696 11.23 20.38 -18.18
N GLY A 697 11.21 21.05 -17.04
CA GLY A 697 10.18 22.05 -16.68
C GLY A 697 10.48 23.48 -17.16
N LEU A 698 11.40 23.67 -18.12
CA LEU A 698 11.79 24.99 -18.62
C LEU A 698 10.75 25.60 -19.59
N ASP A 699 9.87 24.79 -20.15
CA ASP A 699 8.75 25.22 -21.01
C ASP A 699 7.49 25.58 -20.20
N VAL A 700 7.47 25.30 -18.90
CA VAL A 700 6.39 25.69 -17.99
C VAL A 700 6.34 27.22 -17.89
N PRO A 701 5.19 27.85 -18.21
CA PRO A 701 5.11 29.30 -18.28
C PRO A 701 5.27 29.97 -16.91
N SER A 702 6.06 31.03 -16.87
CA SER A 702 6.14 31.96 -15.73
C SER A 702 4.92 32.88 -15.77
N SER A 703 3.90 32.58 -14.97
CA SER A 703 2.66 33.35 -14.88
C SER A 703 2.32 33.76 -13.45
N ALA A 704 1.87 35.00 -13.27
CA ALA A 704 1.23 35.46 -12.05
C ALA A 704 -0.22 34.99 -12.02
N ASP A 705 -0.64 34.33 -10.93
CA ASP A 705 -2.06 34.04 -10.73
C ASP A 705 -2.82 35.33 -10.38
N SER A 706 -3.67 35.77 -11.31
CA SER A 706 -4.52 36.96 -11.16
C SER A 706 -5.53 36.88 -10.00
N LYS A 707 -5.74 35.70 -9.41
CA LYS A 707 -6.62 35.49 -8.25
C LYS A 707 -5.89 35.59 -6.92
N SER A 708 -4.56 35.60 -6.91
CA SER A 708 -3.77 35.86 -5.71
C SER A 708 -3.97 37.29 -5.21
N ARG A 709 -4.09 37.47 -3.90
CA ARG A 709 -4.38 38.76 -3.25
C ARG A 709 -3.52 38.98 -2.01
N TYR A 710 -3.30 40.24 -1.62
CA TYR A 710 -2.57 40.52 -0.38
C TYR A 710 -3.43 40.18 0.85
N ALA A 711 -2.86 39.47 1.82
CA ALA A 711 -3.56 39.18 3.08
C ALA A 711 -3.95 40.47 3.84
N ASN A 712 -3.19 41.55 3.68
CA ASN A 712 -3.48 42.85 4.31
C ASN A 712 -4.80 43.48 3.84
N GLU A 713 -5.24 43.19 2.61
CA GLU A 713 -6.58 43.58 2.14
C GLU A 713 -7.70 42.94 2.97
N ALA A 714 -7.42 41.84 3.67
CA ALA A 714 -8.37 41.19 4.57
C ALA A 714 -8.31 41.77 6.01
N PHE A 715 -7.29 42.58 6.34
CA PHE A 715 -7.08 43.17 7.67
C PHE A 715 -7.48 44.65 7.75
N THR A 716 -7.55 45.38 6.63
CA THR A 716 -7.94 46.80 6.60
C THR A 716 -9.29 47.00 5.93
N LYS A 717 -10.22 47.72 6.59
CA LYS A 717 -11.50 48.17 5.99
C LYS A 717 -11.35 49.37 5.04
N GLU A 718 -10.12 49.84 4.81
CA GLU A 718 -9.81 50.97 3.94
C GLU A 718 -8.72 50.57 2.94
N ASP A 719 -8.90 51.01 1.69
CA ASP A 719 -7.97 50.88 0.56
C ASP A 719 -6.64 51.61 0.84
N GLN A 720 -5.79 51.07 1.71
CA GLN A 720 -4.41 51.51 1.81
C GLN A 720 -3.55 50.75 0.81
N ASN A 721 -3.32 51.43 -0.31
CA ASN A 721 -2.53 51.04 -1.47
C ASN A 721 -1.01 50.98 -1.16
N ASN A 722 -0.61 50.39 -0.03
CA ASN A 722 0.80 50.11 0.28
C ASN A 722 1.22 48.82 -0.44
N GLN A 723 1.34 48.94 -1.76
CA GLN A 723 1.90 47.90 -2.62
C GLN A 723 3.35 47.65 -2.22
N VAL A 724 3.63 46.53 -1.56
CA VAL A 724 4.98 45.96 -1.57
C VAL A 724 5.20 45.43 -2.98
N LYS A 725 5.75 46.28 -3.85
CA LYS A 725 6.29 45.86 -5.14
C LYS A 725 7.55 45.04 -4.87
N GLY A 726 7.37 43.74 -4.65
CA GLY A 726 8.49 42.82 -4.79
C GLY A 726 9.02 42.92 -6.22
N ASN A 727 10.33 43.05 -6.41
CA ASN A 727 10.96 43.10 -7.74
C ASN A 727 10.85 41.76 -8.52
N GLY A 728 10.00 40.83 -8.08
CA GLY A 728 9.76 39.56 -8.75
C GLY A 728 8.73 39.73 -9.87
N SER A 729 9.16 39.88 -11.11
CA SER A 729 8.26 39.82 -12.27
C SER A 729 7.92 38.36 -12.59
N CYS A 730 6.69 37.94 -12.30
CA CYS A 730 6.09 36.76 -12.92
C CYS A 730 5.42 37.22 -14.22
N GLY A 731 6.22 37.51 -15.25
CA GLY A 731 5.78 38.14 -16.50
C GLY A 731 6.32 39.55 -16.69
#